data_AF-A0A375I5E4-F1
#
_entry.id   AF-A0A375I5E4-F1
#
_cell.length_a   1.000
_cell.length_b   1.000
_cell.length_c   1.000
_cell.angle_alpha   90.00
_cell.angle_beta   90.00
_cell.angle_gamma   90.00
#
_symmetry.space_group_name_H-M   'P 1'
#
loop_
_entity.id
_entity.type
_entity.pdbx_description
1 polymer ?
#
loop_
_entity_poly.entity_id
_entity_poly.type
_entity_poly.pdbx_seq_one_letter_code
_entity_poly.pdbx_strand_id
1 'polypeptide(L)'
;MPAHPYDDSAAETIAVCEQILPDLTELLGDEEPLELPPLRGLPETSAEAARQQIREIVARFAEGTGPYDSSFRPIPPPDFLSPEYLQPAGACAQFDEDLLDALIGLADGSDETPPLDRGWYTIVIDALSRCCHELNFIHLARIARVIHRGDPAGLRQALLMLTRFRVGHEEVNSEPRILADALRRAGIAEETIRAQVDYQITWAYDPADLWPWFVEHPEDIESWLTGRHPDKALRVLAHYPRIPARLLPLLAERATCDSPVQRRLARQILAGTPVAPHLAGAQLGLRTPDRRILAAQWLGSVGGPHAVSTLREGLRGERNQVVRAAEIKALRACGEDIGEFLSPRTLTAEATRGLGRRWPKNLDWLDPDALPRARWADGTPVKPGVLAWWVVLADKMKDPDGSTLMALHLDQLDRGDAAELGRHIINRWIEYDTRRRSAEENRTRAEQRARWDHKEWQRRAAALTPADTDPYAQTIREQAARPLRSFINQYFENNQRSYIGSAINDKGLLALTAAMPNGELAEIVRTYMDEHPQRRAQFIALLSALAANDQPDSTELLMAIARHHSMATVQKAAGELAGRFAERHGWTADELADRTIATAGFADDGLLHLDLGAHRFHGRLTDKGRLQLIGPDSRAIRSLPGPAEGDDPDLAAAAKDRLRASRRELAAVMSRQPARLHGAMCLGRVWQSADWQESLAAHPLMRLLIARLVWLENPGTPQQRAFRPTADGAPVGVDGAPLALDPQARLAVAHGTLLGAEAAEAWRAHLSEHAVTPLFDQWSALGTPVVEPLITRMEDLSGHVSDTFRFRDTITARGYTRCDLDFHWFNEYEKAIGDSGLTVVIRFTGQDLNDEEPMPCATESLSVLADGHRLELAGLPPVLLAEARADYEAVAALGPYDDGYRRLR
;
A
#
# COMPACT_ATOMS: atom_id res chain seq x y z
N MET A 1 1.55 -35.99 -12.38
CA MET A 1 0.84 -35.86 -11.08
C MET A 1 1.13 -37.04 -10.18
N PRO A 2 1.51 -36.78 -8.93
CA PRO A 2 0.70 -37.24 -7.79
C PRO A 2 0.30 -36.05 -6.88
N ALA A 3 -0.85 -36.21 -6.24
CA ALA A 3 -1.67 -35.18 -5.60
C ALA A 3 -1.08 -34.60 -4.29
N HIS A 4 -1.22 -33.28 -4.12
CA HIS A 4 -1.37 -32.60 -2.82
C HIS A 4 -2.03 -31.23 -3.00
N PRO A 5 -2.72 -30.71 -1.96
CA PRO A 5 -4.16 -30.74 -1.84
C PRO A 5 -4.76 -29.40 -2.26
N TYR A 6 -5.53 -29.39 -3.34
CA TYR A 6 -6.61 -28.41 -3.37
C TYR A 6 -7.52 -28.74 -2.17
N ASP A 7 -7.87 -27.72 -1.40
CA ASP A 7 -9.08 -27.81 -0.59
C ASP A 7 -10.22 -28.29 -1.51
N ASP A 8 -11.13 -29.13 -1.02
CA ASP A 8 -12.20 -29.75 -1.83
C ASP A 8 -12.95 -28.69 -2.65
N SER A 9 -13.07 -27.48 -2.09
CA SER A 9 -13.67 -26.31 -2.74
C SER A 9 -12.89 -25.76 -3.93
N ALA A 10 -11.55 -25.80 -3.91
CA ALA A 10 -10.71 -25.33 -5.02
C ALA A 10 -10.74 -26.34 -6.17
N ALA A 11 -10.70 -27.64 -5.87
CA ALA A 11 -10.85 -28.70 -6.88
C ALA A 11 -12.22 -28.64 -7.56
N GLU A 12 -13.30 -28.42 -6.80
CA GLU A 12 -14.65 -28.24 -7.34
C GLU A 12 -14.71 -27.02 -8.29
N THR A 13 -14.10 -25.90 -7.90
CA THR A 13 -14.09 -24.67 -8.70
C THR A 13 -13.37 -24.86 -10.04
N ILE A 14 -12.18 -25.47 -10.01
CA ILE A 14 -11.39 -25.77 -11.21
C ILE A 14 -12.19 -26.70 -12.13
N ALA A 15 -12.74 -27.79 -11.60
CA ALA A 15 -13.49 -28.78 -12.38
C ALA A 15 -14.73 -28.19 -13.08
N VAL A 16 -15.47 -27.32 -12.39
CA VAL A 16 -16.64 -26.64 -12.96
C VAL A 16 -16.24 -25.68 -14.08
N CYS A 17 -15.11 -24.97 -13.93
CA CYS A 17 -14.60 -24.08 -14.97
C CYS A 17 -14.05 -24.86 -16.18
N GLU A 18 -13.34 -25.97 -15.95
CA GLU A 18 -12.86 -26.86 -17.02
C GLU A 18 -13.99 -27.43 -17.86
N GLN A 19 -15.14 -27.77 -17.24
CA GLN A 19 -16.30 -28.32 -17.94
C GLN A 19 -16.92 -27.36 -18.94
N ILE A 20 -16.88 -26.04 -18.69
CA ILE A 20 -17.49 -25.05 -19.57
C ILE A 20 -16.54 -24.52 -20.65
N LEU A 21 -15.21 -24.69 -20.49
CA LEU A 21 -14.22 -24.16 -21.43
C LEU A 21 -14.42 -24.63 -22.89
N PRO A 22 -14.74 -25.90 -23.18
CA PRO A 22 -14.98 -26.35 -24.56
C PRO A 22 -16.11 -25.60 -25.26
N ASP A 23 -17.12 -25.15 -24.51
CA ASP A 23 -18.28 -24.41 -25.03
C ASP A 23 -17.96 -22.92 -25.29
N LEU A 24 -16.79 -22.44 -24.86
CA LEU A 24 -16.35 -21.04 -25.00
C LEU A 24 -15.29 -20.84 -26.10
N THR A 25 -15.05 -21.86 -26.93
CA THR A 25 -14.05 -21.83 -28.01
C THR A 25 -14.22 -20.65 -28.97
N GLU A 26 -15.46 -20.31 -29.35
CA GLU A 26 -15.74 -19.12 -30.18
C GLU A 26 -15.33 -17.79 -29.52
N LEU A 27 -15.39 -17.69 -28.18
CA LEU A 27 -14.99 -16.50 -27.42
C LEU A 27 -13.48 -16.43 -27.18
N LEU A 28 -12.82 -17.59 -27.08
CA LEU A 28 -11.37 -17.68 -26.87
C LEU A 28 -10.59 -17.41 -28.15
N GLY A 29 -11.19 -17.71 -29.32
CA GLY A 29 -10.51 -17.66 -30.60
C GLY A 29 -9.42 -18.73 -30.73
N ASP A 30 -8.64 -18.65 -31.80
CA ASP A 30 -7.55 -19.59 -32.05
C ASP A 30 -6.34 -19.30 -31.12
N GLU A 31 -5.78 -20.34 -30.49
CA GLU A 31 -4.56 -20.23 -29.68
C GLU A 31 -3.31 -20.12 -30.57
N GLU A 32 -3.01 -18.91 -31.05
CA GLU A 32 -1.68 -18.58 -31.57
C GLU A 32 -0.56 -18.68 -30.49
N PRO A 33 0.66 -19.14 -30.83
CA PRO A 33 1.79 -19.10 -29.91
C PRO A 33 2.09 -17.67 -29.46
N LEU A 34 2.42 -17.48 -28.18
CA LEU A 34 2.88 -16.18 -27.69
C LEU A 34 4.23 -15.84 -28.32
N GLU A 35 4.33 -14.67 -28.96
CA GLU A 35 5.59 -14.18 -29.49
C GLU A 35 6.52 -13.77 -28.34
N LEU A 36 7.68 -14.41 -28.27
CA LEU A 36 8.68 -14.14 -27.25
C LEU A 36 9.58 -12.97 -27.69
N PRO A 37 10.00 -12.09 -26.77
CA PRO A 37 10.98 -11.07 -27.09
C PRO A 37 12.30 -11.72 -27.51
N PRO A 38 13.03 -11.13 -28.47
CA PRO A 38 14.27 -11.70 -28.98
C PRO A 38 15.30 -11.78 -27.86
N LEU A 39 15.94 -12.94 -27.71
CA LEU A 39 16.95 -13.17 -26.70
C LEU A 39 18.25 -12.43 -27.08
N ARG A 40 18.57 -11.35 -26.36
CA ARG A 40 19.89 -10.71 -26.45
C ARG A 40 20.87 -11.43 -25.52
N GLY A 41 21.46 -12.51 -26.02
CA GLY A 41 22.47 -13.27 -25.28
C GLY A 41 23.73 -12.44 -25.02
N LEU A 42 24.51 -12.83 -23.99
CA LEU A 42 25.80 -12.19 -23.71
C LEU A 42 26.74 -12.33 -24.93
N PRO A 43 27.47 -11.27 -25.31
CA PRO A 43 28.40 -11.34 -26.42
C PRO A 43 29.51 -12.35 -26.13
N GLU A 44 29.91 -13.10 -27.15
CA GLU A 44 31.08 -13.97 -27.07
C GLU A 44 32.33 -13.12 -27.32
N THR A 45 33.02 -12.78 -26.23
CA THR A 45 34.25 -11.98 -26.22
C THR A 45 35.43 -12.87 -25.86
N SER A 46 36.64 -12.59 -26.37
CA SER A 46 37.82 -13.34 -25.93
C SER A 46 38.25 -12.93 -24.51
N ALA A 47 38.65 -13.91 -23.70
CA ALA A 47 39.21 -13.73 -22.39
C ALA A 47 40.67 -13.22 -22.41
N GLU A 48 41.34 -13.19 -23.56
CA GLU A 48 42.75 -12.77 -23.68
C GLU A 48 43.00 -11.36 -23.12
N ALA A 49 42.03 -10.45 -23.24
CA ALA A 49 42.09 -9.10 -22.66
C ALA A 49 42.22 -9.12 -21.12
N ALA A 50 41.75 -10.18 -20.45
CA ALA A 50 41.83 -10.34 -19.00
C ALA A 50 43.21 -10.75 -18.49
N ARG A 51 44.12 -11.20 -19.36
CA ARG A 51 45.40 -11.81 -18.98
C ARG A 51 46.20 -10.97 -17.98
N GLN A 52 46.35 -9.67 -18.27
CA GLN A 52 47.12 -8.77 -17.42
C GLN A 52 46.46 -8.57 -16.04
N GLN A 53 45.13 -8.43 -16.00
CA GLN A 53 44.39 -8.24 -14.75
C GLN A 53 44.42 -9.49 -13.87
N ILE A 54 44.30 -10.68 -14.48
CA ILE A 54 44.40 -11.96 -13.74
C ILE A 54 45.78 -12.05 -13.06
N ARG A 55 46.86 -11.76 -13.80
CA ARG A 55 48.23 -11.79 -13.27
C ARG A 55 48.40 -10.86 -12.06
N GLU A 56 47.90 -9.64 -12.17
CA GLU A 56 47.96 -8.64 -11.08
C GLU A 56 47.14 -9.07 -9.86
N ILE A 57 45.93 -9.59 -10.05
CA ILE A 57 45.07 -10.04 -8.96
C ILE A 57 45.72 -11.21 -8.20
N VAL A 58 46.22 -12.22 -8.92
CA VAL A 58 46.85 -13.40 -8.29
C VAL A 58 48.13 -13.02 -7.54
N ALA A 59 48.97 -12.13 -8.09
CA ALA A 59 50.16 -11.64 -7.41
C ALA A 59 49.83 -10.97 -6.06
N ARG A 60 48.78 -10.13 -6.03
CA ARG A 60 48.33 -9.47 -4.80
C ARG A 60 47.79 -10.45 -3.74
N PHE A 61 47.14 -11.54 -4.17
CA PHE A 61 46.77 -12.61 -3.24
C PHE A 61 47.98 -13.34 -2.68
N ALA A 62 48.99 -13.62 -3.51
CA ALA A 62 50.21 -14.29 -3.09
C ALA A 62 50.98 -13.46 -2.04
N GLU A 63 50.96 -12.13 -2.16
CA GLU A 63 51.59 -11.19 -1.23
C GLU A 63 50.78 -10.96 0.05
N GLY A 64 49.55 -11.51 0.16
CA GLY A 64 48.67 -11.31 1.30
C GLY A 64 48.14 -9.87 1.43
N THR A 65 48.29 -9.06 0.37
CA THR A 65 47.85 -7.66 0.33
C THR A 65 46.40 -7.50 -0.09
N GLY A 66 45.76 -8.58 -0.56
CA GLY A 66 44.40 -8.59 -1.09
C GLY A 66 44.29 -7.79 -2.40
N PRO A 67 43.33 -8.09 -3.29
CA PRO A 67 43.27 -7.45 -4.61
C PRO A 67 42.59 -6.07 -4.61
N TYR A 68 42.24 -5.48 -3.45
CA TYR A 68 41.47 -4.22 -3.31
C TYR A 68 42.21 -3.15 -2.49
N ASP A 69 41.70 -1.91 -2.42
CA ASP A 69 42.17 -0.92 -1.42
C ASP A 69 41.68 -1.26 0.01
N SER A 70 42.16 -0.51 1.01
CA SER A 70 41.75 -0.52 2.42
C SER A 70 40.25 -0.68 2.76
N SER A 71 39.32 -0.42 1.84
CA SER A 71 37.87 -0.53 2.01
C SER A 71 37.30 -1.95 1.87
N PHE A 72 38.07 -2.93 1.36
CA PHE A 72 37.54 -4.27 1.09
C PHE A 72 37.45 -5.15 2.34
N ARG A 73 36.24 -5.70 2.57
CA ARG A 73 36.02 -6.83 3.47
C ARG A 73 35.67 -8.08 2.68
N PRO A 74 36.47 -9.17 2.76
CA PRO A 74 36.10 -10.43 2.13
C PRO A 74 34.76 -10.89 2.70
N ILE A 75 33.85 -11.31 1.82
CA ILE A 75 32.61 -11.94 2.27
C ILE A 75 33.01 -13.33 2.77
N PRO A 76 32.81 -13.65 4.06
CA PRO A 76 33.13 -14.97 4.54
C PRO A 76 32.32 -15.98 3.71
N PRO A 77 32.97 -17.04 3.20
CA PRO A 77 32.26 -18.11 2.51
C PRO A 77 31.19 -18.68 3.45
N PRO A 78 30.14 -19.32 2.90
CA PRO A 78 29.18 -20.01 3.73
C PRO A 78 29.87 -21.10 4.59
N ASP A 79 29.46 -21.22 5.86
CA ASP A 79 30.05 -22.13 6.87
C ASP A 79 30.09 -23.61 6.45
N PHE A 80 29.34 -23.99 5.41
CA PHE A 80 29.26 -25.36 4.91
C PHE A 80 30.33 -25.72 3.87
N LEU A 81 31.12 -24.75 3.35
CA LEU A 81 32.22 -25.06 2.43
C LEU A 81 33.41 -25.67 3.19
N SER A 82 34.06 -26.68 2.60
CA SER A 82 35.22 -27.33 3.23
C SER A 82 36.42 -26.38 3.33
N PRO A 83 37.31 -26.54 4.33
CA PRO A 83 38.50 -25.70 4.48
C PRO A 83 39.45 -25.67 3.26
N GLU A 84 39.36 -26.67 2.38
CA GLU A 84 40.12 -26.76 1.12
C GLU A 84 39.78 -25.63 0.14
N TYR A 85 38.53 -25.14 0.15
CA TYR A 85 38.09 -24.01 -0.67
C TYR A 85 38.66 -22.66 -0.20
N LEU A 86 39.30 -22.63 0.97
CA LEU A 86 39.79 -21.43 1.64
C LEU A 86 41.31 -21.36 1.75
N GLN A 87 42.02 -22.01 0.82
CA GLN A 87 43.49 -22.03 0.78
C GLN A 87 44.06 -21.27 -0.42
N PRO A 88 43.80 -19.94 -0.57
CA PRO A 88 44.26 -19.18 -1.73
C PRO A 88 45.80 -19.14 -1.85
N ALA A 89 46.54 -19.26 -0.75
CA ALA A 89 48.00 -19.30 -0.76
C ALA A 89 48.57 -20.53 -1.50
N GLY A 90 47.91 -21.68 -1.36
CA GLY A 90 48.29 -22.90 -2.07
C GLY A 90 47.99 -22.80 -3.58
N ALA A 91 46.85 -22.20 -3.93
CA ALA A 91 46.49 -21.95 -5.33
C ALA A 91 47.42 -20.91 -5.99
N CYS A 92 47.76 -19.82 -5.30
CA CYS A 92 48.71 -18.82 -5.80
C CYS A 92 50.10 -19.40 -6.05
N ALA A 93 50.55 -20.34 -5.23
CA ALA A 93 51.85 -21.00 -5.41
C ALA A 93 51.91 -21.89 -6.66
N GLN A 94 50.75 -22.28 -7.21
CA GLN A 94 50.64 -23.06 -8.45
C GLN A 94 50.59 -22.17 -9.71
N PHE A 95 50.50 -20.85 -9.54
CA PHE A 95 50.31 -19.93 -10.67
C PHE A 95 51.61 -19.65 -11.42
N ASP A 96 51.63 -20.02 -12.69
CA ASP A 96 52.66 -19.70 -13.68
C ASP A 96 52.02 -19.29 -15.03
N GLU A 97 52.84 -18.97 -16.03
CA GLU A 97 52.35 -18.54 -17.35
C GLU A 97 51.65 -19.69 -18.12
N ASP A 98 52.06 -20.94 -17.90
CA ASP A 98 51.40 -22.11 -18.53
C ASP A 98 49.99 -22.30 -17.96
N LEU A 99 49.80 -22.13 -16.64
CA LEU A 99 48.49 -22.15 -16.01
C LEU A 99 47.64 -20.94 -16.40
N LEU A 100 48.24 -19.76 -16.58
CA LEU A 100 47.54 -18.59 -17.10
C LEU A 100 47.04 -18.82 -18.53
N ASP A 101 47.85 -19.41 -19.41
CA ASP A 101 47.42 -19.80 -20.76
C ASP A 101 46.27 -20.81 -20.72
N ALA A 102 46.35 -21.82 -19.85
CA ALA A 102 45.29 -22.80 -19.67
C ALA A 102 44.01 -22.19 -19.07
N LEU A 103 44.12 -21.19 -18.20
CA LEU A 103 42.99 -20.43 -17.63
C LEU A 103 42.29 -19.59 -18.71
N ILE A 104 43.03 -18.88 -19.56
CA ILE A 104 42.47 -18.14 -20.70
C ILE A 104 41.82 -19.11 -21.69
N GLY A 105 42.49 -20.21 -22.01
CA GLY A 105 41.94 -21.26 -22.88
C GLY A 105 40.65 -21.87 -22.31
N LEU A 106 40.55 -22.04 -20.99
CA LEU A 106 39.32 -22.48 -20.34
C LEU A 106 38.22 -21.44 -20.38
N ALA A 107 38.55 -20.17 -20.14
CA ALA A 107 37.60 -19.07 -20.24
C ALA A 107 37.02 -18.94 -21.66
N ASP A 108 37.85 -19.06 -22.69
CA ASP A 108 37.45 -19.04 -24.11
C ASP A 108 36.75 -20.35 -24.55
N GLY A 109 36.87 -21.42 -23.76
CA GLY A 109 36.25 -22.72 -24.04
C GLY A 109 37.06 -23.61 -24.98
N SER A 110 38.33 -23.29 -25.22
CA SER A 110 39.25 -24.08 -26.04
C SER A 110 40.06 -25.12 -25.26
N ASP A 111 40.13 -25.01 -23.94
CA ASP A 111 40.75 -26.00 -23.04
C ASP A 111 39.76 -26.41 -21.93
N GLU A 112 39.66 -27.70 -21.62
CA GLU A 112 38.80 -28.23 -20.55
C GLU A 112 39.58 -28.90 -19.42
N THR A 113 40.92 -28.87 -19.46
CA THR A 113 41.79 -29.67 -18.58
C THR A 113 42.79 -28.92 -17.70
N PRO A 114 42.65 -27.60 -17.40
CA PRO A 114 43.62 -26.97 -16.52
C PRO A 114 43.57 -27.61 -15.11
N PRO A 115 44.73 -27.72 -14.43
CA PRO A 115 44.85 -28.36 -13.12
C PRO A 115 44.38 -27.43 -11.99
N LEU A 116 43.12 -26.97 -12.05
CA LEU A 116 42.53 -26.13 -11.00
C LEU A 116 42.01 -26.99 -9.87
N ASP A 117 42.57 -26.81 -8.67
CA ASP A 117 42.05 -27.38 -7.43
C ASP A 117 41.00 -26.49 -6.74
N ARG A 118 40.47 -26.95 -5.60
CA ARG A 118 39.45 -26.24 -4.83
C ARG A 118 39.93 -24.91 -4.23
N GLY A 119 41.24 -24.73 -4.05
CA GLY A 119 41.83 -23.51 -3.48
C GLY A 119 41.67 -22.29 -4.39
N TRP A 120 41.37 -22.50 -5.67
CA TRP A 120 41.07 -21.44 -6.64
C TRP A 120 39.72 -20.76 -6.43
N TYR A 121 38.84 -21.30 -5.58
CA TYR A 121 37.51 -20.71 -5.33
C TYR A 121 37.58 -19.23 -4.93
N THR A 122 38.37 -18.89 -3.91
CA THR A 122 38.46 -17.50 -3.43
C THR A 122 39.03 -16.56 -4.50
N ILE A 123 40.01 -17.04 -5.28
CA ILE A 123 40.62 -16.24 -6.35
C ILE A 123 39.61 -15.99 -7.46
N VAL A 124 38.89 -17.02 -7.93
CA VAL A 124 38.02 -16.91 -9.10
C VAL A 124 36.63 -16.37 -8.74
N ILE A 125 35.97 -16.97 -7.76
CA ILE A 125 34.58 -16.70 -7.43
C ILE A 125 34.43 -15.40 -6.64
N ASP A 126 35.39 -15.05 -5.79
CA ASP A 126 35.31 -13.81 -4.99
C ASP A 126 36.11 -12.66 -5.60
N ALA A 127 37.33 -12.89 -6.09
CA ALA A 127 38.17 -11.80 -6.59
C ALA A 127 38.09 -11.53 -8.09
N LEU A 128 38.30 -12.53 -8.96
CA LEU A 128 38.23 -12.30 -10.41
C LEU A 128 36.82 -11.85 -10.82
N SER A 129 35.78 -12.42 -10.23
CA SER A 129 34.39 -12.05 -10.55
C SER A 129 34.07 -10.57 -10.32
N ARG A 130 34.76 -9.92 -9.36
CA ARG A 130 34.57 -8.52 -8.97
C ARG A 130 35.63 -7.57 -9.53
N CYS A 131 36.87 -8.03 -9.66
CA CYS A 131 38.01 -7.19 -10.07
C CYS A 131 38.35 -7.30 -11.56
N CYS A 132 37.97 -8.41 -12.23
CA CYS A 132 38.32 -8.63 -13.63
C CYS A 132 37.10 -8.40 -14.54
N HIS A 133 36.99 -7.18 -15.06
CA HIS A 133 35.87 -6.77 -15.92
C HIS A 133 35.97 -7.32 -17.35
N GLU A 134 37.16 -7.74 -17.76
CA GLU A 134 37.41 -8.37 -19.07
C GLU A 134 36.93 -9.83 -19.13
N LEU A 135 36.74 -10.49 -17.97
CA LEU A 135 36.09 -11.79 -17.92
C LEU A 135 34.60 -11.62 -17.78
N ASN A 136 33.82 -12.12 -18.73
CA ASN A 136 32.36 -12.14 -18.64
C ASN A 136 31.84 -13.30 -17.77
N PHE A 137 30.53 -13.33 -17.49
CA PHE A 137 29.91 -14.40 -16.73
C PHE A 137 30.15 -15.81 -17.32
N ILE A 138 30.15 -15.96 -18.65
CA ILE A 138 30.39 -17.25 -19.33
C ILE A 138 31.80 -17.75 -19.02
N HIS A 139 32.80 -16.87 -19.08
CA HIS A 139 34.18 -17.19 -18.75
C HIS A 139 34.30 -17.69 -17.31
N LEU A 140 33.74 -16.95 -16.36
CA LEU A 140 33.79 -17.29 -14.94
C LEU A 140 33.04 -18.59 -14.63
N ALA A 141 31.90 -18.83 -15.29
CA ALA A 141 31.13 -20.06 -15.14
C ALA A 141 31.90 -21.29 -15.68
N ARG A 142 32.65 -21.16 -16.78
CA ARG A 142 33.53 -22.22 -17.30
C ARG A 142 34.64 -22.56 -16.32
N ILE A 143 35.26 -21.54 -15.71
CA ILE A 143 36.30 -21.73 -14.69
C ILE A 143 35.72 -22.41 -13.44
N ALA A 144 34.58 -21.92 -12.94
CA ALA A 144 33.88 -22.50 -11.80
C ALA A 144 33.52 -23.98 -12.02
N ARG A 145 33.08 -24.33 -13.24
CA ARG A 145 32.76 -25.72 -13.64
C ARG A 145 33.95 -26.66 -13.45
N VAL A 146 35.18 -26.22 -13.77
CA VAL A 146 36.38 -27.04 -13.61
C VAL A 146 36.81 -27.14 -12.15
N ILE A 147 36.80 -26.02 -11.41
CA ILE A 147 37.13 -25.99 -9.97
C ILE A 147 36.25 -26.99 -9.18
N HIS A 148 34.96 -27.04 -9.52
CA HIS A 148 33.96 -27.87 -8.84
C HIS A 148 33.68 -29.20 -9.56
N ARG A 149 34.62 -29.71 -10.38
CA ARG A 149 34.44 -30.99 -11.07
C ARG A 149 34.18 -32.12 -10.06
N GLY A 150 33.04 -32.80 -10.21
CA GLY A 150 32.61 -33.85 -9.27
C GLY A 150 31.95 -33.34 -7.98
N ASP A 151 31.72 -32.03 -7.83
CA ASP A 151 31.00 -31.41 -6.71
C ASP A 151 29.84 -30.51 -7.19
N PRO A 152 28.67 -31.09 -7.53
CA PRO A 152 27.52 -30.32 -8.01
C PRO A 152 26.97 -29.33 -6.99
N ALA A 153 27.13 -29.59 -5.68
CA ALA A 153 26.66 -28.69 -4.64
C ALA A 153 27.53 -27.43 -4.55
N GLY A 154 28.86 -27.61 -4.57
CA GLY A 154 29.82 -26.53 -4.66
C GLY A 154 29.64 -25.68 -5.92
N LEU A 155 29.43 -26.33 -7.08
CA LEU A 155 29.19 -25.63 -8.35
C LEU A 155 27.95 -24.73 -8.29
N ARG A 156 26.80 -25.23 -7.78
CA ARG A 156 25.59 -24.39 -7.64
C ARG A 156 25.83 -23.16 -6.77
N GLN A 157 26.58 -23.33 -5.68
CA GLN A 157 26.90 -22.21 -4.78
C GLN A 157 27.85 -21.21 -5.44
N ALA A 158 28.85 -21.69 -6.17
CA ALA A 158 29.73 -20.82 -6.95
C ALA A 158 28.94 -20.03 -8.00
N LEU A 159 28.03 -20.67 -8.74
CA LEU A 159 27.17 -20.00 -9.72
C LEU A 159 26.23 -18.98 -9.05
N LEU A 160 25.72 -19.27 -7.84
CA LEU A 160 24.93 -18.33 -7.05
C LEU A 160 25.75 -17.08 -6.65
N MET A 161 27.00 -17.28 -6.24
CA MET A 161 27.89 -16.16 -5.92
C MET A 161 28.28 -15.36 -7.16
N LEU A 162 28.62 -16.03 -8.26
CA LEU A 162 28.91 -15.37 -9.54
C LEU A 162 27.71 -14.56 -10.02
N THR A 163 26.51 -15.14 -10.01
CA THR A 163 25.29 -14.40 -10.36
C THR A 163 25.14 -13.21 -9.43
N ARG A 164 25.26 -13.36 -8.11
CA ARG A 164 25.17 -12.26 -7.11
C ARG A 164 26.18 -11.14 -7.34
N PHE A 165 27.44 -11.45 -7.59
CA PHE A 165 28.49 -10.46 -7.83
C PHE A 165 28.34 -9.78 -9.20
N ARG A 166 27.69 -10.44 -10.14
CA ARG A 166 27.41 -9.90 -11.47
C ARG A 166 26.01 -9.30 -11.62
N VAL A 167 25.16 -9.33 -10.56
CA VAL A 167 23.76 -8.80 -10.52
C VAL A 167 23.67 -7.35 -11.04
N GLY A 168 24.73 -6.56 -10.91
CA GLY A 168 24.78 -5.18 -11.40
C GLY A 168 25.64 -4.93 -12.63
N HIS A 169 26.35 -5.92 -13.19
CA HIS A 169 27.47 -5.65 -14.12
C HIS A 169 27.26 -6.19 -15.54
N GLU A 170 26.42 -7.20 -15.73
CA GLU A 170 26.11 -7.79 -17.04
C GLU A 170 24.62 -8.13 -17.12
N GLU A 171 24.03 -8.04 -18.31
CA GLU A 171 22.61 -8.37 -18.58
C GLU A 171 22.23 -9.84 -18.24
N VAL A 172 23.12 -10.63 -17.63
CA VAL A 172 22.91 -12.04 -17.30
C VAL A 172 21.71 -12.28 -16.37
N ASN A 173 21.41 -11.33 -15.47
CA ASN A 173 20.23 -11.38 -14.60
C ASN A 173 19.14 -10.39 -15.02
N SER A 174 19.17 -9.86 -16.25
CA SER A 174 18.04 -9.06 -16.75
C SER A 174 16.86 -9.93 -17.11
N GLU A 175 17.09 -11.18 -17.53
CA GLU A 175 16.03 -12.13 -17.86
C GLU A 175 16.49 -13.59 -17.63
N PRO A 176 15.64 -14.50 -17.12
CA PRO A 176 16.05 -15.88 -16.82
C PRO A 176 16.58 -16.67 -18.04
N ARG A 177 16.06 -16.38 -19.24
CA ARG A 177 16.51 -17.02 -20.48
C ARG A 177 17.96 -16.66 -20.83
N ILE A 178 18.42 -15.47 -20.47
CA ILE A 178 19.81 -15.02 -20.70
C ILE A 178 20.75 -15.79 -19.77
N LEU A 179 20.39 -15.94 -18.49
CA LEU A 179 21.15 -16.77 -17.55
C LEU A 179 21.23 -18.22 -18.04
N ALA A 180 20.10 -18.79 -18.49
CA ALA A 180 20.05 -20.16 -19.00
C ALA A 180 20.95 -20.34 -20.23
N ASP A 181 20.91 -19.41 -21.19
CA ASP A 181 21.80 -19.40 -22.36
C ASP A 181 23.28 -19.32 -21.96
N ALA A 182 23.63 -18.37 -21.09
CA ALA A 182 24.99 -18.17 -20.63
C ALA A 182 25.57 -19.42 -19.93
N LEU A 183 24.78 -20.07 -19.06
CA LEU A 183 25.19 -21.30 -18.40
C LEU A 183 25.31 -22.47 -19.41
N ARG A 184 24.43 -22.54 -20.41
CA ARG A 184 24.51 -23.56 -21.46
C ARG A 184 25.77 -23.40 -22.32
N ARG A 185 26.12 -22.16 -22.68
CA ARG A 185 27.37 -21.81 -23.40
C ARG A 185 28.63 -21.98 -22.55
N ALA A 186 28.50 -21.92 -21.22
CA ALA A 186 29.55 -22.32 -20.28
C ALA A 186 29.68 -23.85 -20.13
N GLY A 187 28.83 -24.64 -20.81
CA GLY A 187 28.86 -26.10 -20.78
C GLY A 187 28.40 -26.69 -19.44
N ILE A 188 27.50 -26.00 -18.74
CA ILE A 188 26.85 -26.49 -17.52
C ILE A 188 25.73 -27.46 -17.91
N ALA A 189 25.55 -28.54 -17.14
CA ALA A 189 24.50 -29.53 -17.41
C ALA A 189 23.10 -28.94 -17.17
N GLU A 190 22.14 -29.32 -18.01
CA GLU A 190 20.77 -28.78 -18.00
C GLU A 190 20.07 -28.89 -16.64
N GLU A 191 20.28 -29.99 -15.89
CA GLU A 191 19.74 -30.16 -14.54
C GLU A 191 20.26 -29.09 -13.55
N THR A 192 21.53 -28.72 -13.68
CA THR A 192 22.15 -27.66 -12.86
C THR A 192 21.69 -26.28 -13.30
N ILE A 193 21.52 -26.05 -14.61
CA ILE A 193 20.93 -24.82 -15.16
C ILE A 193 19.53 -24.64 -14.58
N ARG A 194 18.71 -25.68 -14.66
CA ARG A 194 17.33 -25.68 -14.18
C ARG A 194 17.23 -25.36 -12.69
N ALA A 195 18.03 -26.03 -11.86
CA ALA A 195 18.09 -25.76 -10.43
C ALA A 195 18.56 -24.33 -10.11
N GLN A 196 19.51 -23.80 -10.89
CA GLN A 196 20.03 -22.45 -10.71
C GLN A 196 18.99 -21.39 -11.07
N VAL A 197 18.32 -21.55 -12.22
CA VAL A 197 17.28 -20.62 -12.67
C VAL A 197 16.09 -20.67 -11.72
N ASP A 198 15.60 -21.85 -11.30
CA ASP A 198 14.49 -22.00 -10.36
C ASP A 198 14.74 -21.26 -9.03
N TYR A 199 15.97 -21.31 -8.53
CA TYR A 199 16.35 -20.54 -7.35
C TYR A 199 16.28 -19.03 -7.61
N GLN A 200 16.86 -18.58 -8.74
CA GLN A 200 16.94 -17.16 -9.08
C GLN A 200 15.57 -16.53 -9.37
N ILE A 201 14.70 -17.18 -10.14
CA ILE A 201 13.34 -16.68 -10.46
C ILE A 201 12.50 -16.46 -9.21
N THR A 202 12.80 -17.13 -8.10
CA THR A 202 12.11 -16.93 -6.83
C THR A 202 12.44 -15.57 -6.20
N TRP A 203 13.69 -15.08 -6.33
CA TRP A 203 14.20 -13.95 -5.53
C TRP A 203 14.71 -12.75 -6.32
N ALA A 204 15.28 -12.94 -7.51
CA ALA A 204 16.14 -11.95 -8.14
C ALA A 204 15.48 -11.12 -9.26
N TYR A 205 14.39 -11.60 -9.85
CA TYR A 205 13.77 -10.98 -11.03
C TYR A 205 12.46 -10.26 -10.72
N ASP A 206 12.23 -9.16 -11.44
CA ASP A 206 10.95 -8.48 -11.54
C ASP A 206 9.93 -9.40 -12.25
N PRO A 207 8.66 -9.46 -11.81
CA PRO A 207 7.62 -10.19 -12.52
C PRO A 207 7.53 -9.90 -14.03
N ALA A 208 7.86 -8.69 -14.47
CA ALA A 208 7.87 -8.29 -15.88
C ALA A 208 8.95 -9.00 -16.71
N ASP A 209 10.07 -9.40 -16.10
CA ASP A 209 11.17 -10.09 -16.77
C ASP A 209 10.98 -11.62 -16.76
N LEU A 210 10.03 -12.12 -15.98
CA LEU A 210 9.80 -13.55 -15.79
C LEU A 210 8.87 -14.17 -16.84
N TRP A 211 7.95 -13.39 -17.42
CA TRP A 211 6.90 -13.97 -18.26
C TRP A 211 7.42 -14.78 -19.47
N PRO A 212 8.49 -14.38 -20.19
CA PRO A 212 8.94 -15.16 -21.35
C PRO A 212 9.46 -16.54 -20.94
N TRP A 213 10.11 -16.64 -19.78
CA TRP A 213 10.58 -17.91 -19.21
C TRP A 213 9.41 -18.86 -18.93
N PHE A 214 8.32 -18.36 -18.37
CA PHE A 214 7.14 -19.16 -18.05
C PHE A 214 6.28 -19.51 -19.27
N VAL A 215 6.44 -18.81 -20.39
CA VAL A 215 5.87 -19.24 -21.68
C VAL A 215 6.61 -20.46 -22.21
N GLU A 216 7.93 -20.51 -22.07
CA GLU A 216 8.76 -21.67 -22.43
C GLU A 216 8.57 -22.85 -21.45
N HIS A 217 8.24 -22.58 -20.17
CA HIS A 217 8.09 -23.56 -19.10
C HIS A 217 6.75 -23.43 -18.36
N PRO A 218 5.65 -23.80 -19.02
CA PRO A 218 4.32 -23.47 -18.50
C PRO A 218 3.87 -24.30 -17.30
N GLU A 219 4.39 -25.51 -17.11
CA GLU A 219 4.15 -26.32 -15.92
C GLU A 219 4.59 -25.61 -14.63
N ASP A 220 5.58 -24.72 -14.72
CA ASP A 220 6.09 -23.99 -13.58
C ASP A 220 5.13 -22.91 -13.12
N ILE A 221 4.51 -22.17 -14.06
CA ILE A 221 3.56 -21.12 -13.70
C ILE A 221 2.29 -21.73 -13.10
N GLU A 222 1.86 -22.88 -13.60
CA GLU A 222 0.77 -23.68 -13.02
C GLU A 222 1.13 -24.14 -11.61
N SER A 223 2.35 -24.66 -11.40
CA SER A 223 2.84 -25.06 -10.07
C SER A 223 2.92 -23.88 -9.10
N TRP A 224 3.31 -22.69 -9.57
CA TRP A 224 3.39 -21.50 -8.73
C TRP A 224 2.02 -20.96 -8.35
N LEU A 225 1.08 -20.90 -9.30
CA LEU A 225 -0.30 -20.48 -9.06
C LEU A 225 -1.01 -21.34 -8.00
N THR A 226 -0.67 -22.62 -7.96
CA THR A 226 -1.37 -23.62 -7.15
C THR A 226 -0.61 -24.00 -5.89
N GLY A 227 0.67 -23.62 -5.80
CA GLY A 227 1.59 -24.01 -4.75
C GLY A 227 2.26 -22.84 -4.05
N ARG A 228 3.58 -22.71 -4.23
CA ARG A 228 4.46 -21.95 -3.32
C ARG A 228 4.42 -20.43 -3.49
N HIS A 229 4.08 -19.91 -4.67
CA HIS A 229 4.21 -18.49 -4.99
C HIS A 229 3.02 -17.91 -5.79
N PRO A 230 1.76 -18.10 -5.35
CA PRO A 230 0.57 -17.71 -6.13
C PRO A 230 0.52 -16.21 -6.41
N ASP A 231 0.91 -15.37 -5.45
CA ASP A 231 0.89 -13.92 -5.61
C ASP A 231 1.91 -13.45 -6.66
N LYS A 232 3.11 -14.06 -6.68
CA LYS A 232 4.14 -13.76 -7.68
C LYS A 232 3.72 -14.26 -9.06
N ALA A 233 3.14 -15.47 -9.14
CA ALA A 233 2.62 -16.02 -10.39
C ALA A 233 1.55 -15.13 -11.03
N LEU A 234 0.60 -14.63 -10.23
CA LEU A 234 -0.42 -13.69 -10.70
C LEU A 234 0.21 -12.40 -11.23
N ARG A 235 1.24 -11.86 -10.57
CA ARG A 235 1.98 -10.69 -11.06
C ARG A 235 2.69 -10.95 -12.38
N VAL A 236 3.29 -12.12 -12.55
CA VAL A 236 3.91 -12.53 -13.83
C VAL A 236 2.84 -12.62 -14.93
N LEU A 237 1.70 -13.25 -14.65
CA LEU A 237 0.60 -13.40 -15.61
C LEU A 237 -0.03 -12.06 -16.02
N ALA A 238 0.07 -11.02 -15.20
CA ALA A 238 -0.37 -9.67 -15.59
C ALA A 238 0.46 -9.09 -16.76
N HIS A 239 1.68 -9.60 -16.99
CA HIS A 239 2.55 -9.20 -18.10
C HIS A 239 2.41 -10.10 -19.33
N TYR A 240 1.62 -11.18 -19.26
CA TYR A 240 1.38 -12.02 -20.44
C TYR A 240 0.62 -11.21 -21.50
N PRO A 241 1.08 -11.19 -22.77
CA PRO A 241 0.35 -10.53 -23.85
C PRO A 241 -1.06 -11.11 -24.04
N ARG A 242 -1.21 -12.41 -23.79
CA ARG A 242 -2.48 -13.13 -23.76
C ARG A 242 -2.40 -14.30 -22.80
N ILE A 243 -3.51 -14.60 -22.12
CA ILE A 243 -3.61 -15.71 -21.17
C ILE A 243 -3.96 -17.02 -21.90
N PRO A 244 -3.13 -18.08 -21.80
CA PRO A 244 -3.46 -19.41 -22.33
C PRO A 244 -4.72 -20.01 -21.70
N ALA A 245 -5.55 -20.69 -22.50
CA ALA A 245 -6.87 -21.17 -22.06
C ALA A 245 -6.78 -22.15 -20.88
N ARG A 246 -5.71 -22.97 -20.83
CA ARG A 246 -5.45 -23.90 -19.73
C ARG A 246 -5.26 -23.24 -18.35
N LEU A 247 -4.88 -21.95 -18.31
CA LEU A 247 -4.68 -21.22 -17.05
C LEU A 247 -5.99 -20.60 -16.53
N LEU A 248 -7.02 -20.50 -17.37
CA LEU A 248 -8.28 -19.86 -17.03
C LEU A 248 -9.00 -20.50 -15.83
N PRO A 249 -9.08 -21.85 -15.69
CA PRO A 249 -9.70 -22.47 -14.52
C PRO A 249 -8.94 -22.17 -13.23
N LEU A 250 -7.60 -22.15 -13.29
CA LEU A 250 -6.74 -21.83 -12.14
C LEU A 250 -6.93 -20.36 -11.73
N LEU A 251 -6.96 -19.44 -12.70
CA LEU A 251 -7.25 -18.03 -12.45
C LEU A 251 -8.66 -17.81 -11.91
N ALA A 252 -9.66 -18.53 -12.43
CA ALA A 252 -11.04 -18.45 -11.96
C ALA A 252 -11.17 -18.94 -10.51
N GLU A 253 -10.41 -19.96 -10.11
CA GLU A 253 -10.35 -20.40 -8.72
C GLU A 253 -9.66 -19.36 -7.83
N ARG A 254 -8.55 -18.76 -8.28
CA ARG A 254 -7.91 -17.63 -7.58
C ARG A 254 -8.83 -16.41 -7.47
N ALA A 255 -9.72 -16.18 -8.44
CA ALA A 255 -10.70 -15.09 -8.43
C ALA A 255 -11.79 -15.23 -7.33
N THR A 256 -11.97 -16.42 -6.75
CA THR A 256 -12.91 -16.69 -5.66
C THR A 256 -12.25 -17.34 -4.44
N CYS A 257 -10.91 -17.36 -4.35
CA CYS A 257 -10.20 -17.90 -3.19
C CYS A 257 -10.31 -16.99 -1.96
N ASP A 258 -9.88 -17.48 -0.79
CA ASP A 258 -10.00 -16.74 0.47
C ASP A 258 -9.08 -15.50 0.53
N SER A 259 -7.98 -15.49 -0.23
CA SER A 259 -7.01 -14.39 -0.26
C SER A 259 -7.55 -13.18 -1.06
N PRO A 260 -7.79 -12.01 -0.43
CA PRO A 260 -8.29 -10.83 -1.14
C PRO A 260 -7.31 -10.30 -2.19
N VAL A 261 -6.00 -10.43 -1.95
CA VAL A 261 -4.95 -10.00 -2.87
C VAL A 261 -5.00 -10.85 -4.15
N GLN A 262 -5.09 -12.17 -4.00
CA GLN A 262 -5.17 -13.09 -5.14
C GLN A 262 -6.47 -12.89 -5.92
N ARG A 263 -7.61 -12.71 -5.24
CA ARG A 263 -8.88 -12.42 -5.90
C ARG A 263 -8.79 -11.17 -6.77
N ARG A 264 -8.22 -10.08 -6.23
CA ARG A 264 -8.08 -8.82 -6.96
C ARG A 264 -7.23 -8.99 -8.21
N LEU A 265 -6.02 -9.55 -8.07
CA LEU A 265 -5.09 -9.74 -9.18
C LEU A 265 -5.67 -10.67 -10.25
N ALA A 266 -6.24 -11.82 -9.85
CA ALA A 266 -6.84 -12.77 -10.79
C ALA A 266 -8.03 -12.17 -11.54
N ARG A 267 -8.90 -11.40 -10.87
CA ARG A 267 -10.02 -10.71 -11.52
C ARG A 267 -9.55 -9.62 -12.49
N GLN A 268 -8.47 -8.89 -12.16
CA GLN A 268 -7.87 -7.90 -13.06
C GLN A 268 -7.34 -8.55 -14.34
N ILE A 269 -6.62 -9.67 -14.21
CA ILE A 269 -6.12 -10.45 -15.36
C ILE A 269 -7.29 -10.95 -16.21
N LEU A 270 -8.31 -11.53 -15.57
CA LEU A 270 -9.47 -12.07 -16.28
C LEU A 270 -10.36 -10.99 -16.90
N ALA A 271 -10.37 -9.76 -16.38
CA ALA A 271 -11.17 -8.66 -16.93
C ALA A 271 -10.79 -8.31 -18.38
N GLY A 272 -9.56 -8.63 -18.80
CA GLY A 272 -9.11 -8.53 -20.19
C GLY A 272 -9.64 -9.62 -21.13
N THR A 273 -10.44 -10.58 -20.62
CA THR A 273 -10.92 -11.73 -21.37
C THR A 273 -12.46 -11.77 -21.48
N PRO A 274 -13.03 -12.12 -22.64
CA PRO A 274 -14.49 -12.19 -22.83
C PRO A 274 -15.15 -13.36 -22.07
N VAL A 275 -14.36 -14.31 -21.58
CA VAL A 275 -14.82 -15.50 -20.86
C VAL A 275 -15.05 -15.27 -19.36
N ALA A 276 -14.57 -14.16 -18.79
CA ALA A 276 -14.69 -13.86 -17.37
C ALA A 276 -16.13 -13.95 -16.80
N PRO A 277 -17.19 -13.42 -17.46
CA PRO A 277 -18.55 -13.59 -16.98
C PRO A 277 -19.00 -15.06 -16.91
N HIS A 278 -18.55 -15.89 -17.85
CA HIS A 278 -18.92 -17.31 -17.93
C HIS A 278 -18.24 -18.12 -16.82
N LEU A 279 -16.95 -17.87 -16.60
CA LEU A 279 -16.17 -18.48 -15.51
C LEU A 279 -16.73 -18.11 -14.13
N ALA A 280 -17.12 -16.85 -13.95
CA ALA A 280 -17.77 -16.40 -12.72
C ALA A 280 -19.15 -17.04 -12.54
N GLY A 281 -19.93 -17.14 -13.62
CA GLY A 281 -21.26 -17.73 -13.64
C GLY A 281 -21.30 -19.21 -13.27
N ALA A 282 -20.38 -20.00 -13.81
CA ALA A 282 -20.28 -21.42 -13.51
C ALA A 282 -20.12 -21.69 -12.01
N GLN A 283 -19.47 -20.77 -11.29
CA GLN A 283 -19.21 -20.91 -9.85
C GLN A 283 -20.44 -20.64 -8.96
N LEU A 284 -21.56 -20.13 -9.50
CA LEU A 284 -22.82 -20.04 -8.73
C LEU A 284 -23.41 -21.43 -8.42
N GLY A 285 -22.96 -22.49 -9.09
CA GLY A 285 -23.38 -23.87 -8.82
C GLY A 285 -22.63 -24.58 -7.70
N LEU A 286 -21.56 -23.97 -7.15
CA LEU A 286 -20.67 -24.63 -6.18
C LEU A 286 -21.38 -24.98 -4.88
N ARG A 287 -20.94 -26.05 -4.21
CA ARG A 287 -21.53 -26.49 -2.93
C ARG A 287 -21.28 -25.49 -1.79
N THR A 288 -20.12 -24.86 -1.79
CA THR A 288 -19.66 -23.92 -0.75
C THR A 288 -20.35 -22.56 -0.88
N PRO A 289 -21.18 -22.12 0.10
CA PRO A 289 -21.88 -20.84 0.04
C PRO A 289 -20.95 -19.63 -0.09
N ASP A 290 -19.81 -19.64 0.60
CA ASP A 290 -18.86 -18.52 0.58
C ASP A 290 -18.25 -18.31 -0.81
N ARG A 291 -17.95 -19.40 -1.54
CA ARG A 291 -17.51 -19.31 -2.94
C ARG A 291 -18.60 -18.76 -3.85
N ARG A 292 -19.87 -19.16 -3.65
CA ARG A 292 -21.00 -18.61 -4.42
C ARG A 292 -21.21 -17.11 -4.17
N ILE A 293 -21.04 -16.65 -2.92
CA ILE A 293 -21.06 -15.22 -2.60
C ILE A 293 -19.96 -14.48 -3.37
N LEU A 294 -18.74 -15.00 -3.36
CA LEU A 294 -17.60 -14.40 -4.07
C LEU A 294 -17.80 -14.41 -5.60
N ALA A 295 -18.44 -15.46 -6.14
CA ALA A 295 -18.80 -15.58 -7.54
C ALA A 295 -19.88 -14.56 -7.95
N ALA A 296 -20.94 -14.41 -7.15
CA ALA A 296 -21.97 -13.39 -7.37
C ALA A 296 -21.38 -11.97 -7.35
N GLN A 297 -20.48 -11.68 -6.39
CA GLN A 297 -19.76 -10.41 -6.33
C GLN A 297 -18.89 -10.18 -7.58
N TRP A 298 -18.20 -11.21 -8.06
CA TRP A 298 -17.39 -11.12 -9.26
C TRP A 298 -18.25 -10.86 -10.51
N LEU A 299 -19.35 -11.61 -10.68
CA LEU A 299 -20.34 -11.39 -11.74
C LEU A 299 -20.89 -9.96 -11.73
N GLY A 300 -21.25 -9.44 -10.56
CA GLY A 300 -21.72 -8.07 -10.42
C GLY A 300 -20.68 -7.03 -10.81
N SER A 301 -19.38 -7.28 -10.56
CA SER A 301 -18.31 -6.37 -11.00
C SER A 301 -18.02 -6.42 -12.49
N VAL A 302 -18.24 -7.58 -13.13
CA VAL A 302 -18.05 -7.75 -14.58
C VAL A 302 -19.23 -7.14 -15.35
N GLY A 303 -20.45 -7.34 -14.86
CA GLY A 303 -21.67 -6.79 -15.45
C GLY A 303 -22.04 -7.41 -16.81
N GLY A 304 -22.97 -6.75 -17.49
CA GLY A 304 -23.41 -7.12 -18.84
C GLY A 304 -24.56 -8.14 -18.91
N PRO A 305 -25.13 -8.36 -20.12
CA PRO A 305 -26.35 -9.17 -20.28
C PRO A 305 -26.21 -10.64 -19.83
N HIS A 306 -25.04 -11.26 -20.06
CA HIS A 306 -24.79 -12.62 -19.60
C HIS A 306 -24.80 -12.72 -18.07
N ALA A 307 -24.10 -11.81 -17.38
CA ALA A 307 -24.09 -11.79 -15.91
C ALA A 307 -25.49 -11.63 -15.32
N VAL A 308 -26.31 -10.74 -15.89
CA VAL A 308 -27.71 -10.55 -15.48
C VAL A 308 -28.53 -11.83 -15.63
N SER A 309 -28.44 -12.50 -16.79
CA SER A 309 -29.17 -13.74 -17.04
C SER A 309 -28.80 -14.83 -16.04
N THR A 310 -27.48 -15.02 -15.83
CA THR A 310 -26.94 -16.05 -14.95
C THR A 310 -27.30 -15.81 -13.48
N LEU A 311 -27.24 -14.55 -13.01
CA LEU A 311 -27.68 -14.18 -11.66
C LEU A 311 -29.18 -14.42 -11.44
N ARG A 312 -30.03 -14.07 -12.41
CA ARG A 312 -31.48 -14.33 -12.31
C ARG A 312 -31.81 -15.81 -12.27
N GLU A 313 -31.07 -16.64 -13.01
CA GLU A 313 -31.23 -18.10 -12.97
C GLU A 313 -30.81 -18.68 -11.61
N GLY A 314 -29.63 -18.29 -11.10
CA GLY A 314 -29.14 -18.66 -9.78
C GLY A 314 -30.16 -18.36 -8.67
N LEU A 315 -30.75 -17.15 -8.72
CA LEU A 315 -31.75 -16.71 -7.74
C LEU A 315 -33.02 -17.57 -7.71
N ARG A 316 -33.39 -18.26 -8.78
CA ARG A 316 -34.58 -19.14 -8.77
C ARG A 316 -34.35 -20.39 -7.92
N GLY A 317 -33.11 -20.90 -7.90
CA GLY A 317 -32.73 -22.13 -7.21
C GLY A 317 -32.12 -21.93 -5.83
N GLU A 318 -31.61 -20.73 -5.52
CA GLU A 318 -30.84 -20.49 -4.29
C GLU A 318 -31.72 -20.50 -3.02
N ARG A 319 -31.31 -21.33 -2.06
CA ARG A 319 -31.97 -21.55 -0.76
C ARG A 319 -31.25 -20.85 0.39
N ASN A 320 -29.96 -20.57 0.23
CA ASN A 320 -29.15 -19.83 1.19
C ASN A 320 -29.44 -18.33 1.06
N GLN A 321 -29.95 -17.74 2.14
CA GLN A 321 -30.37 -16.33 2.13
C GLN A 321 -29.21 -15.35 1.99
N VAL A 322 -28.00 -15.70 2.45
CA VAL A 322 -26.82 -14.84 2.31
C VAL A 322 -26.31 -14.85 0.87
N VAL A 323 -26.34 -16.01 0.21
CA VAL A 323 -25.98 -16.09 -1.22
C VAL A 323 -27.03 -15.36 -2.06
N ARG A 324 -28.32 -15.57 -1.77
CA ARG A 324 -29.42 -14.86 -2.43
C ARG A 324 -29.28 -13.34 -2.31
N ALA A 325 -28.90 -12.84 -1.13
CA ALA A 325 -28.62 -11.43 -0.90
C ALA A 325 -27.46 -10.92 -1.78
N ALA A 326 -26.38 -11.70 -1.90
CA ALA A 326 -25.25 -11.37 -2.74
C ALA A 326 -25.61 -11.33 -4.23
N GLU A 327 -26.46 -12.24 -4.71
CA GLU A 327 -26.96 -12.26 -6.10
C GLU A 327 -27.89 -11.07 -6.41
N ILE A 328 -28.82 -10.72 -5.50
CA ILE A 328 -29.66 -9.51 -5.65
C ILE A 328 -28.79 -8.26 -5.68
N LYS A 329 -27.77 -8.18 -4.81
CA LYS A 329 -26.80 -7.08 -4.80
C LYS A 329 -26.05 -6.99 -6.13
N ALA A 330 -25.62 -8.13 -6.67
CA ALA A 330 -24.93 -8.19 -7.96
C ALA A 330 -25.84 -7.74 -9.11
N LEU A 331 -27.12 -8.12 -9.12
CA LEU A 331 -28.09 -7.62 -10.12
C LEU A 331 -28.23 -6.10 -10.08
N ARG A 332 -28.35 -5.52 -8.88
CA ARG A 332 -28.38 -4.06 -8.74
C ARG A 332 -27.11 -3.41 -9.27
N ALA A 333 -25.95 -4.00 -9.00
CA ALA A 333 -24.66 -3.50 -9.53
C ALA A 333 -24.61 -3.56 -11.07
N CYS A 334 -25.30 -4.53 -11.69
CA CYS A 334 -25.50 -4.59 -13.13
C CYS A 334 -26.54 -3.58 -13.68
N GLY A 335 -27.17 -2.76 -12.84
CA GLY A 335 -28.18 -1.78 -13.23
C GLY A 335 -29.61 -2.33 -13.36
N GLU A 336 -29.87 -3.54 -12.88
CA GLU A 336 -31.19 -4.17 -12.97
C GLU A 336 -32.16 -3.67 -11.88
N ASP A 337 -33.45 -3.63 -12.22
CA ASP A 337 -34.50 -3.38 -11.24
C ASP A 337 -34.69 -4.62 -10.33
N ILE A 338 -34.48 -4.41 -9.04
CA ILE A 338 -34.62 -5.43 -8.01
C ILE A 338 -35.93 -5.31 -7.21
N GLY A 339 -36.84 -4.42 -7.62
CA GLY A 339 -38.09 -4.13 -6.91
C GLY A 339 -38.99 -5.35 -6.69
N GLU A 340 -38.96 -6.33 -7.59
CA GLU A 340 -39.71 -7.59 -7.41
C GLU A 340 -39.28 -8.37 -6.14
N PHE A 341 -38.01 -8.27 -5.78
CA PHE A 341 -37.44 -8.92 -4.60
C PHE A 341 -37.71 -8.15 -3.31
N LEU A 342 -38.03 -6.86 -3.41
CA LEU A 342 -38.20 -5.94 -2.28
C LEU A 342 -39.67 -5.62 -1.96
N SER A 343 -40.65 -6.17 -2.69
CA SER A 343 -42.06 -5.87 -2.43
C SER A 343 -42.50 -6.30 -1.01
N PRO A 344 -43.40 -5.56 -0.34
CA PRO A 344 -43.92 -5.92 0.99
C PRO A 344 -44.44 -7.36 1.07
N ARG A 345 -45.05 -7.85 -0.01
CA ARG A 345 -45.54 -9.24 -0.12
C ARG A 345 -44.38 -10.23 -0.13
N THR A 346 -43.34 -9.98 -0.92
CA THR A 346 -42.14 -10.83 -1.01
C THR A 346 -41.43 -10.90 0.34
N LEU A 347 -41.16 -9.74 0.96
CA LEU A 347 -40.47 -9.64 2.25
C LEU A 347 -41.28 -10.28 3.38
N THR A 348 -42.61 -10.16 3.36
CA THR A 348 -43.48 -10.84 4.33
C THR A 348 -43.44 -12.37 4.18
N ALA A 349 -43.45 -12.87 2.93
CA ALA A 349 -43.38 -14.31 2.66
C ALA A 349 -42.00 -14.89 3.00
N GLU A 350 -40.94 -14.11 2.82
CA GLU A 350 -39.60 -14.46 3.26
C GLU A 350 -39.52 -14.54 4.79
N ALA A 351 -39.98 -13.50 5.49
CA ALA A 351 -39.99 -13.47 6.94
C ALA A 351 -40.77 -14.66 7.56
N THR A 352 -41.92 -15.00 6.97
CA THR A 352 -42.72 -16.15 7.40
C THR A 352 -41.94 -17.47 7.28
N ARG A 353 -41.20 -17.66 6.18
CA ARG A 353 -40.35 -18.85 5.98
C ARG A 353 -39.13 -18.85 6.91
N GLY A 354 -38.51 -17.69 7.08
CA GLY A 354 -37.29 -17.51 7.88
C GLY A 354 -37.51 -17.74 9.38
N LEU A 355 -38.59 -17.18 9.92
CA LEU A 355 -39.00 -17.30 11.33
C LEU A 355 -39.74 -18.60 11.67
N GLY A 356 -40.01 -19.46 10.69
CA GLY A 356 -40.44 -20.85 10.98
C GLY A 356 -39.41 -21.63 11.83
N ARG A 357 -38.20 -21.07 12.03
CA ARG A 357 -37.14 -21.58 12.92
C ARG A 357 -37.12 -20.81 14.25
N ARG A 358 -36.64 -21.45 15.32
CA ARG A 358 -36.50 -20.83 16.66
C ARG A 358 -35.58 -19.59 16.61
N TRP A 359 -35.90 -18.57 17.43
CA TRP A 359 -35.05 -17.40 17.68
C TRP A 359 -33.60 -17.82 17.99
N PRO A 360 -32.57 -17.18 17.39
CA PRO A 360 -31.18 -17.56 17.60
C PRO A 360 -30.74 -17.37 19.05
N LYS A 361 -30.11 -18.39 19.65
CA LYS A 361 -29.66 -18.35 21.05
C LYS A 361 -28.62 -17.24 21.32
N ASN A 362 -27.79 -16.90 20.34
CA ASN A 362 -26.83 -15.80 20.48
C ASN A 362 -27.53 -14.43 20.63
N LEU A 363 -28.79 -14.32 20.21
CA LEU A 363 -29.61 -13.12 20.34
C LEU A 363 -30.60 -13.19 21.52
N ASP A 364 -30.43 -14.11 22.48
CA ASP A 364 -31.29 -14.19 23.67
C ASP A 364 -31.28 -12.90 24.52
N TRP A 365 -30.30 -12.01 24.29
CA TRP A 365 -30.20 -10.70 24.93
C TRP A 365 -31.10 -9.63 24.29
N LEU A 366 -31.70 -9.91 23.12
CA LEU A 366 -32.62 -9.03 22.41
C LEU A 366 -34.01 -9.67 22.35
N ASP A 367 -35.01 -8.95 22.88
CA ASP A 367 -36.40 -9.42 22.88
C ASP A 367 -37.10 -9.09 21.54
N PRO A 368 -37.52 -10.10 20.75
CA PRO A 368 -38.21 -9.85 19.48
C PRO A 368 -39.56 -9.14 19.65
N ASP A 369 -40.24 -9.30 20.79
CA ASP A 369 -41.54 -8.68 21.03
C ASP A 369 -41.40 -7.19 21.43
N ALA A 370 -40.19 -6.77 21.81
CA ALA A 370 -39.86 -5.38 22.16
C ALA A 370 -39.43 -4.53 20.95
N LEU A 371 -39.35 -5.12 19.75
CA LEU A 371 -39.02 -4.38 18.52
C LEU A 371 -40.09 -3.31 18.22
N PRO A 372 -39.68 -2.15 17.69
CA PRO A 372 -40.63 -1.07 17.38
C PRO A 372 -41.62 -1.51 16.30
N ARG A 373 -42.83 -0.95 16.33
CA ARG A 373 -43.80 -1.13 15.24
C ARG A 373 -43.40 -0.23 14.06
N ALA A 374 -43.51 -0.75 12.85
CA ALA A 374 -43.19 -0.01 11.63
C ALA A 374 -44.35 -0.02 10.62
N ARG A 375 -44.32 0.96 9.72
CA ARG A 375 -45.13 1.06 8.52
C ARG A 375 -44.23 0.90 7.30
N TRP A 376 -44.76 0.31 6.24
CA TRP A 376 -44.17 0.37 4.91
C TRP A 376 -44.20 1.82 4.41
N ALA A 377 -43.43 2.14 3.39
CA ALA A 377 -43.36 3.47 2.79
C ALA A 377 -44.72 3.95 2.23
N ASP A 378 -45.63 3.02 1.92
CA ASP A 378 -47.02 3.31 1.52
C ASP A 378 -47.97 3.60 2.72
N GLY A 379 -47.44 3.58 3.95
CA GLY A 379 -48.17 3.82 5.19
C GLY A 379 -48.86 2.59 5.78
N THR A 380 -48.86 1.44 5.10
CA THR A 380 -49.50 0.22 5.61
C THR A 380 -48.66 -0.43 6.73
N PRO A 381 -49.29 -1.09 7.72
CA PRO A 381 -48.56 -1.65 8.86
C PRO A 381 -47.70 -2.87 8.47
N VAL A 382 -46.46 -2.90 8.95
CA VAL A 382 -45.54 -4.03 8.80
C VAL A 382 -45.87 -5.08 9.86
N LYS A 383 -45.92 -6.36 9.48
CA LYS A 383 -46.10 -7.46 10.44
C LYS A 383 -44.86 -7.57 11.34
N PRO A 384 -44.98 -7.72 12.67
CA PRO A 384 -43.82 -7.77 13.59
C PRO A 384 -42.75 -8.80 13.20
N GLY A 385 -43.18 -9.96 12.67
CA GLY A 385 -42.28 -11.00 12.20
C GLY A 385 -41.34 -10.56 11.07
N VAL A 386 -41.67 -9.52 10.30
CA VAL A 386 -40.77 -8.98 9.27
C VAL A 386 -39.53 -8.36 9.90
N LEU A 387 -39.71 -7.47 10.87
CA LEU A 387 -38.58 -6.82 11.55
C LEU A 387 -37.75 -7.82 12.36
N ALA A 388 -38.42 -8.75 13.06
CA ALA A 388 -37.75 -9.84 13.75
C ALA A 388 -36.93 -10.72 12.79
N TRP A 389 -37.42 -10.96 11.57
CA TRP A 389 -36.65 -11.66 10.56
C TRP A 389 -35.44 -10.85 10.08
N TRP A 390 -35.59 -9.54 9.86
CA TRP A 390 -34.47 -8.69 9.42
C TRP A 390 -33.35 -8.62 10.44
N VAL A 391 -33.67 -8.61 11.74
CA VAL A 391 -32.69 -8.77 12.83
C VAL A 391 -31.93 -10.09 12.71
N VAL A 392 -32.64 -11.21 12.54
CA VAL A 392 -32.02 -12.54 12.36
C VAL A 392 -31.19 -12.61 11.08
N LEU A 393 -31.64 -11.98 9.99
CA LEU A 393 -30.95 -11.96 8.71
C LEU A 393 -29.66 -11.13 8.80
N ALA A 394 -29.73 -9.92 9.37
CA ALA A 394 -28.60 -9.05 9.64
C ALA A 394 -27.55 -9.77 10.50
N ASP A 395 -27.97 -10.44 11.57
CA ASP A 395 -27.06 -11.25 12.39
C ASP A 395 -26.39 -12.38 11.61
N LYS A 396 -27.12 -13.08 10.73
CA LYS A 396 -26.56 -14.17 9.91
C LYS A 396 -25.56 -13.69 8.87
N MET A 397 -25.78 -12.50 8.29
CA MET A 397 -24.86 -11.92 7.30
C MET A 397 -23.53 -11.53 7.94
N LYS A 398 -23.51 -11.25 9.26
CA LYS A 398 -22.31 -10.80 10.01
C LYS A 398 -21.62 -9.59 9.37
N ASP A 399 -22.34 -8.84 8.53
CA ASP A 399 -21.84 -7.68 7.82
C ASP A 399 -22.43 -6.42 8.47
N PRO A 400 -21.63 -5.62 9.19
CA PRO A 400 -22.10 -4.35 9.75
C PRO A 400 -22.31 -3.26 8.69
N ASP A 401 -21.90 -3.51 7.43
CA ASP A 401 -22.11 -2.61 6.31
C ASP A 401 -23.59 -2.57 5.93
N GLY A 402 -24.27 -1.51 6.37
CA GLY A 402 -25.67 -1.27 6.09
C GLY A 402 -25.97 -0.91 4.64
N SER A 403 -24.97 -0.58 3.81
CA SER A 403 -25.17 -0.02 2.47
C SER A 403 -25.67 -1.03 1.43
N THR A 404 -25.99 -2.25 1.88
CA THR A 404 -26.23 -3.42 1.03
C THR A 404 -27.70 -3.83 1.09
N LEU A 405 -28.01 -5.09 1.42
CA LEU A 405 -29.38 -5.60 1.45
C LEU A 405 -30.23 -4.89 2.51
N MET A 406 -29.67 -4.56 3.68
CA MET A 406 -30.45 -3.92 4.75
C MET A 406 -30.88 -2.51 4.41
N ALA A 407 -30.03 -1.66 3.82
CA ALA A 407 -30.47 -0.35 3.32
C ALA A 407 -31.69 -0.48 2.38
N LEU A 408 -31.64 -1.43 1.44
CA LEU A 408 -32.75 -1.69 0.53
C LEU A 408 -34.05 -2.13 1.23
N HIS A 409 -33.94 -2.87 2.33
CA HIS A 409 -35.08 -3.29 3.14
C HIS A 409 -35.63 -2.10 3.94
N LEU A 410 -34.75 -1.32 4.55
CA LEU A 410 -35.10 -0.12 5.32
C LEU A 410 -35.76 0.95 4.43
N ASP A 411 -35.34 1.07 3.17
CA ASP A 411 -35.96 1.96 2.17
C ASP A 411 -37.43 1.60 1.87
N GLN A 412 -37.86 0.37 2.18
CA GLN A 412 -39.26 -0.04 2.05
C GLN A 412 -40.12 0.43 3.24
N LEU A 413 -39.52 0.91 4.32
CA LEU A 413 -40.23 1.41 5.49
C LEU A 413 -40.47 2.92 5.41
N ASP A 414 -41.42 3.40 6.21
CA ASP A 414 -41.49 4.81 6.56
C ASP A 414 -40.16 5.27 7.17
N ARG A 415 -39.61 6.41 6.72
CA ARG A 415 -38.28 6.89 7.13
C ARG A 415 -38.16 7.06 8.65
N GLY A 416 -39.22 7.50 9.32
CA GLY A 416 -39.23 7.68 10.77
C GLY A 416 -39.21 6.35 11.52
N ASP A 417 -39.98 5.38 11.04
CA ASP A 417 -40.03 4.04 11.63
C ASP A 417 -38.73 3.25 11.37
N ALA A 418 -38.09 3.44 10.21
CA ALA A 418 -36.77 2.87 9.90
C ALA A 418 -35.67 3.41 10.83
N ALA A 419 -35.67 4.72 11.06
CA ALA A 419 -34.78 5.36 12.03
C ALA A 419 -34.99 4.82 13.45
N GLU A 420 -36.24 4.64 13.87
CA GLU A 420 -36.57 4.11 15.21
C GLU A 420 -36.11 2.66 15.40
N LEU A 421 -36.21 1.83 14.36
CA LEU A 421 -35.61 0.49 14.37
C LEU A 421 -34.10 0.56 14.57
N GLY A 422 -33.40 1.42 13.82
CA GLY A 422 -31.96 1.61 13.95
C GLY A 422 -31.56 2.03 15.37
N ARG A 423 -32.25 3.03 15.95
CA ARG A 423 -32.05 3.48 17.33
C ARG A 423 -32.23 2.36 18.35
N HIS A 424 -33.33 1.61 18.22
CA HIS A 424 -33.61 0.51 19.12
C HIS A 424 -32.46 -0.52 19.09
N ILE A 425 -32.01 -0.90 17.90
CA ILE A 425 -30.97 -1.90 17.72
C ILE A 425 -29.61 -1.42 18.26
N ILE A 426 -29.16 -0.22 17.92
CA ILE A 426 -27.85 0.27 18.39
C ILE A 426 -27.82 0.45 19.90
N ASN A 427 -28.90 0.95 20.50
CA ASN A 427 -28.98 1.11 21.95
C ASN A 427 -28.91 -0.25 22.66
N ARG A 428 -29.65 -1.26 22.20
CA ARG A 428 -29.59 -2.61 22.78
C ARG A 428 -28.23 -3.27 22.55
N TRP A 429 -27.63 -3.07 21.38
CA TRP A 429 -26.31 -3.57 21.06
C TRP A 429 -25.25 -2.97 22.00
N ILE A 430 -25.29 -1.66 22.25
CA ILE A 430 -24.38 -0.96 23.18
C ILE A 430 -24.63 -1.43 24.62
N GLU A 431 -25.88 -1.49 25.08
CA GLU A 431 -26.21 -1.98 26.42
C GLU A 431 -25.68 -3.40 26.66
N TYR A 432 -25.85 -4.29 25.67
CA TYR A 432 -25.33 -5.64 25.76
C TYR A 432 -23.80 -5.67 25.73
N ASP A 433 -23.15 -4.97 24.79
CA ASP A 433 -21.70 -4.96 24.66
C ASP A 433 -21.01 -4.37 25.88
N THR A 434 -21.58 -3.33 26.48
CA THR A 434 -21.00 -2.58 27.60
C THR A 434 -21.37 -3.16 28.95
N ARG A 435 -22.13 -4.25 28.99
CA ARG A 435 -22.58 -4.90 30.23
C ARG A 435 -21.41 -5.25 31.14
N ARG A 436 -21.52 -4.84 32.42
CA ARG A 436 -20.55 -5.10 33.48
C ARG A 436 -21.19 -5.92 34.61
N ARG A 437 -20.34 -6.59 35.40
CA ARG A 437 -20.78 -7.24 36.65
C ARG A 437 -21.22 -6.20 37.67
N SER A 438 -22.06 -6.63 38.61
CA SER A 438 -22.43 -5.78 39.74
C SER A 438 -21.20 -5.43 40.61
N ALA A 439 -21.28 -4.30 41.32
CA ALA A 439 -20.22 -3.90 42.24
C ALA A 439 -20.00 -4.95 43.35
N GLU A 440 -21.07 -5.63 43.79
CA GLU A 440 -20.98 -6.64 44.84
C GLU A 440 -20.22 -7.89 44.37
N GLU A 441 -20.56 -8.43 43.20
CA GLU A 441 -19.83 -9.58 42.62
C GLU A 441 -18.36 -9.27 42.37
N ASN A 442 -18.08 -8.05 41.87
CA ASN A 442 -16.70 -7.59 41.64
C ASN A 442 -15.91 -7.53 42.96
N ARG A 443 -16.54 -7.10 44.05
CA ARG A 443 -15.94 -7.05 45.39
C ARG A 443 -15.66 -8.46 45.90
N THR A 444 -16.63 -9.37 45.85
CA THR A 444 -16.44 -10.76 46.28
C THR A 444 -15.28 -11.43 45.55
N ARG A 445 -15.21 -11.27 44.22
CA ARG A 445 -14.14 -11.84 43.40
C ARG A 445 -12.78 -11.20 43.68
N ALA A 446 -12.74 -9.89 43.84
CA ALA A 446 -11.52 -9.16 44.19
C ALA A 446 -10.96 -9.63 45.54
N GLU A 447 -11.83 -9.81 46.55
CA GLU A 447 -11.44 -10.34 47.86
C GLU A 447 -10.87 -11.75 47.78
N GLN A 448 -11.55 -12.66 47.05
CA GLN A 448 -11.08 -14.04 46.89
C GLN A 448 -9.70 -14.09 46.22
N ARG A 449 -9.51 -13.36 45.12
CA ARG A 449 -8.25 -13.33 44.39
C ARG A 449 -7.13 -12.64 45.18
N ALA A 450 -7.43 -11.50 45.79
CA ALA A 450 -6.49 -10.74 46.61
C ALA A 450 -5.98 -11.56 47.80
N ARG A 451 -6.84 -12.31 48.50
CA ARG A 451 -6.43 -13.18 49.62
C ARG A 451 -5.45 -14.25 49.17
N TRP A 452 -5.71 -14.86 48.02
CA TRP A 452 -4.83 -15.88 47.46
C TRP A 452 -3.47 -15.30 47.07
N ASP A 453 -3.44 -14.22 46.28
CA ASP A 453 -2.18 -13.62 45.82
C ASP A 453 -1.36 -13.01 46.98
N HIS A 454 -2.01 -12.34 47.94
CA HIS A 454 -1.35 -11.81 49.13
C HIS A 454 -0.67 -12.93 49.94
N LYS A 455 -1.37 -14.06 50.15
CA LYS A 455 -0.79 -15.23 50.84
C LYS A 455 0.37 -15.84 50.05
N GLU A 456 0.26 -15.88 48.72
CA GLU A 456 1.31 -16.41 47.85
C GLU A 456 2.57 -15.53 47.87
N TRP A 457 2.44 -14.21 47.85
CA TRP A 457 3.57 -13.28 48.00
C TRP A 457 4.23 -13.42 49.37
N GLN A 458 3.45 -13.52 50.45
CA GLN A 458 3.98 -13.77 51.80
C GLN A 458 4.76 -15.09 51.88
N ARG A 459 4.24 -16.15 51.27
CA ARG A 459 4.89 -17.47 51.21
C ARG A 459 6.22 -17.39 50.45
N ARG A 460 6.26 -16.70 49.32
CA ARG A 460 7.49 -16.50 48.53
C ARG A 460 8.52 -15.68 49.30
N ALA A 461 8.10 -14.61 49.97
CA ALA A 461 8.99 -13.80 50.80
C ALA A 461 9.57 -14.59 51.98
N ALA A 462 8.79 -15.48 52.61
CA ALA A 462 9.27 -16.35 53.68
C ALA A 462 10.29 -17.39 53.23
N ALA A 463 10.37 -17.69 51.93
CA ALA A 463 11.36 -18.61 51.35
C ALA A 463 12.68 -17.90 50.97
N LEU A 464 12.73 -16.57 51.02
CA LEU A 464 13.93 -15.79 50.71
C LEU A 464 14.85 -15.68 51.94
N THR A 465 16.14 -15.68 51.69
CA THR A 465 17.20 -15.44 52.68
C THR A 465 17.77 -14.03 52.55
N PRO A 466 18.54 -13.53 53.53
CA PRO A 466 19.24 -12.26 53.41
C PRO A 466 20.29 -12.21 52.28
N ALA A 467 20.72 -13.36 51.75
CA ALA A 467 21.68 -13.44 50.65
C ALA A 467 21.02 -13.20 49.27
N ASP A 468 19.69 -13.34 49.16
CA ASP A 468 18.96 -13.16 47.91
C ASP A 468 18.76 -11.67 47.62
N THR A 469 19.66 -11.09 46.83
CA THR A 469 19.76 -9.64 46.55
C THR A 469 19.40 -9.27 45.12
N ASP A 470 18.98 -10.23 44.30
CA ASP A 470 18.59 -9.94 42.92
C ASP A 470 17.31 -9.06 42.85
N PRO A 471 17.10 -8.32 41.75
CA PRO A 471 15.95 -7.41 41.61
C PRO A 471 14.57 -8.09 41.76
N TYR A 472 14.47 -9.38 41.45
CA TYR A 472 13.22 -10.12 41.58
C TYR A 472 12.94 -10.49 43.04
N ALA A 473 13.96 -10.87 43.82
CA ALA A 473 13.85 -11.05 45.27
C ALA A 473 13.42 -9.76 45.99
N GLN A 474 13.92 -8.59 45.56
CA GLN A 474 13.45 -7.30 46.07
C GLN A 474 11.96 -7.08 45.76
N THR A 475 11.53 -7.35 44.52
CA THR A 475 10.12 -7.24 44.11
C THR A 475 9.21 -8.14 44.96
N ILE A 476 9.63 -9.37 45.26
CA ILE A 476 8.87 -10.29 46.13
C ILE A 476 8.66 -9.68 47.53
N ARG A 477 9.72 -9.12 48.13
CA ARG A 477 9.64 -8.49 49.46
C ARG A 477 8.71 -7.28 49.45
N GLU A 478 8.81 -6.42 48.44
CA GLU A 478 7.94 -5.26 48.26
C GLU A 478 6.47 -5.66 48.10
N GLN A 479 6.17 -6.64 47.23
CA GLN A 479 4.80 -7.12 47.02
C GLN A 479 4.23 -7.79 48.28
N ALA A 480 5.05 -8.55 49.03
CA ALA A 480 4.63 -9.17 50.29
C ALA A 480 4.37 -8.17 51.43
N ALA A 481 5.03 -7.01 51.41
CA ALA A 481 4.83 -5.93 52.37
C ALA A 481 3.56 -5.09 52.09
N ARG A 482 2.98 -5.17 50.87
CA ARG A 482 1.75 -4.46 50.53
C ARG A 482 0.57 -5.02 51.34
N PRO A 483 -0.28 -4.16 51.95
CA PRO A 483 -1.43 -4.63 52.72
C PRO A 483 -2.48 -5.29 51.81
N LEU A 484 -3.17 -6.33 52.32
CA LEU A 484 -4.25 -7.05 51.59
C LEU A 484 -5.27 -6.11 50.94
N ARG A 485 -5.65 -5.01 51.62
CA ARG A 485 -6.59 -4.01 51.09
C ARG A 485 -6.13 -3.38 49.78
N SER A 486 -4.81 -3.21 49.58
CA SER A 486 -4.25 -2.72 48.31
C SER A 486 -4.49 -3.70 47.17
N PHE A 487 -4.32 -5.00 47.41
CA PHE A 487 -4.65 -6.04 46.44
C PHE A 487 -6.15 -6.08 46.15
N ILE A 488 -7.01 -5.97 47.18
CA ILE A 488 -8.47 -5.94 47.00
C ILE A 488 -8.88 -4.76 46.12
N ASN A 489 -8.40 -3.54 46.41
CA ASN A 489 -8.71 -2.35 45.62
C ASN A 489 -8.21 -2.51 44.17
N GLN A 490 -6.99 -2.99 43.97
CA GLN A 490 -6.43 -3.21 42.63
C GLN A 490 -7.27 -4.22 41.82
N TYR A 491 -7.62 -5.37 42.41
CA TYR A 491 -8.45 -6.36 41.72
C TYR A 491 -9.89 -5.88 41.51
N PHE A 492 -10.42 -5.07 42.44
CA PHE A 492 -11.74 -4.48 42.30
C PHE A 492 -11.78 -3.49 41.14
N GLU A 493 -10.83 -2.56 41.05
CA GLU A 493 -10.68 -1.62 39.94
C GLU A 493 -10.52 -2.35 38.60
N ASN A 494 -9.70 -3.40 38.56
CA ASN A 494 -9.53 -4.24 37.37
C ASN A 494 -10.83 -4.97 36.97
N ASN A 495 -11.55 -5.55 37.94
CA ASN A 495 -12.82 -6.21 37.69
C ASN A 495 -13.91 -5.22 37.25
N GLN A 496 -13.92 -4.00 37.80
CA GLN A 496 -14.84 -2.93 37.39
C GLN A 496 -14.63 -2.46 35.95
N ARG A 497 -13.39 -2.52 35.44
CA ARG A 497 -13.06 -2.20 34.04
C ARG A 497 -13.36 -3.35 33.08
N SER A 498 -13.67 -4.55 33.58
CA SER A 498 -13.92 -5.74 32.78
C SER A 498 -15.38 -5.84 32.33
N TYR A 499 -15.57 -5.94 31.02
CA TYR A 499 -16.88 -6.24 30.43
C TYR A 499 -17.20 -7.74 30.51
N ILE A 500 -18.49 -8.04 30.66
CA ILE A 500 -19.03 -9.41 30.52
C ILE A 500 -19.81 -9.61 29.23
N GLY A 501 -20.25 -8.53 28.61
CA GLY A 501 -20.89 -8.54 27.30
C GLY A 501 -19.88 -8.36 26.17
N SER A 502 -20.26 -8.81 24.99
CA SER A 502 -19.52 -8.56 23.76
C SER A 502 -20.45 -8.79 22.57
N ALA A 503 -20.91 -7.72 21.94
CA ALA A 503 -21.86 -7.77 20.84
C ALA A 503 -21.17 -7.90 19.46
N ILE A 504 -19.84 -7.99 19.42
CA ILE A 504 -19.07 -8.08 18.17
C ILE A 504 -19.42 -9.31 17.32
N ASN A 505 -19.84 -10.40 17.95
CA ASN A 505 -20.29 -11.59 17.22
C ASN A 505 -21.62 -11.33 16.51
N ASP A 506 -22.39 -10.34 16.94
CA ASP A 506 -23.67 -9.92 16.37
C ASP A 506 -23.55 -8.57 15.65
N LYS A 507 -22.33 -8.22 15.18
CA LYS A 507 -22.02 -6.94 14.50
C LYS A 507 -22.90 -6.66 13.28
N GLY A 508 -23.43 -7.70 12.63
CA GLY A 508 -24.32 -7.53 11.48
C GLY A 508 -25.59 -6.76 11.80
N LEU A 509 -26.03 -6.74 13.07
CA LEU A 509 -27.16 -5.92 13.50
C LEU A 509 -26.97 -4.42 13.25
N LEU A 510 -25.72 -3.94 13.23
CA LEU A 510 -25.42 -2.53 12.96
C LEU A 510 -25.79 -2.11 11.52
N ALA A 511 -25.96 -3.05 10.59
CA ALA A 511 -26.48 -2.75 9.26
C ALA A 511 -27.89 -2.11 9.29
N LEU A 512 -28.66 -2.34 10.37
CA LEU A 512 -29.99 -1.77 10.56
C LEU A 512 -29.97 -0.29 10.98
N THR A 513 -28.80 0.28 11.27
CA THR A 513 -28.67 1.70 11.65
C THR A 513 -28.52 2.63 10.45
N ALA A 514 -28.46 2.09 9.22
CA ALA A 514 -28.23 2.87 8.01
C ALA A 514 -29.28 3.97 7.76
N ALA A 515 -30.52 3.79 8.24
CA ALA A 515 -31.59 4.77 8.10
C ALA A 515 -31.69 5.79 9.26
N MET A 516 -30.77 5.76 10.24
CA MET A 516 -30.78 6.72 11.34
C MET A 516 -30.52 8.15 10.85
N PRO A 517 -31.14 9.16 11.47
CA PRO A 517 -31.00 10.55 11.05
C PRO A 517 -29.66 11.16 11.44
N ASN A 518 -29.35 12.26 10.77
CA ASN A 518 -28.08 12.98 10.79
C ASN A 518 -27.68 13.35 12.23
N GLY A 519 -26.38 13.20 12.51
CA GLY A 519 -25.76 13.51 13.79
C GLY A 519 -25.96 12.45 14.87
N GLU A 520 -27.14 11.83 14.96
CA GLU A 520 -27.47 10.90 16.05
C GLU A 520 -26.53 9.68 16.08
N LEU A 521 -26.33 9.03 14.93
CA LEU A 521 -25.42 7.89 14.84
C LEU A 521 -23.96 8.30 15.09
N ALA A 522 -23.53 9.44 14.53
CA ALA A 522 -22.18 9.95 14.72
C ALA A 522 -21.89 10.29 16.20
N GLU A 523 -22.84 10.92 16.88
CA GLU A 523 -22.79 11.24 18.31
C GLU A 523 -22.68 9.95 19.15
N ILE A 524 -23.56 8.98 18.91
CA ILE A 524 -23.55 7.69 19.62
C ILE A 524 -22.21 6.97 19.43
N VAL A 525 -21.68 6.92 18.21
CA VAL A 525 -20.39 6.27 17.94
C VAL A 525 -19.24 7.00 18.61
N ARG A 526 -19.21 8.34 18.55
CA ARG A 526 -18.20 9.15 19.23
C ARG A 526 -18.22 8.91 20.73
N THR A 527 -19.39 9.00 21.37
CA THR A 527 -19.54 8.73 22.81
C THR A 527 -19.08 7.31 23.16
N TYR A 528 -19.48 6.30 22.38
CA TYR A 528 -19.04 4.92 22.61
C TYR A 528 -17.50 4.78 22.52
N MET A 529 -16.87 5.42 21.53
CA MET A 529 -15.42 5.38 21.35
C MET A 529 -14.67 6.06 22.50
N ASP A 530 -15.17 7.20 22.97
CA ASP A 530 -14.59 7.96 24.08
C ASP A 530 -14.72 7.21 25.42
N GLU A 531 -15.88 6.62 25.68
CA GLU A 531 -16.14 5.90 26.94
C GLU A 531 -15.48 4.52 27.00
N HIS A 532 -15.19 3.90 25.85
CA HIS A 532 -14.76 2.49 25.76
C HIS A 532 -13.51 2.28 24.88
N PRO A 533 -12.38 2.99 25.14
CA PRO A 533 -11.20 3.02 24.28
C PRO A 533 -10.58 1.64 23.98
N GLN A 534 -10.84 0.62 24.79
CA GLN A 534 -10.33 -0.74 24.63
C GLN A 534 -11.09 -1.60 23.60
N ARG A 535 -12.20 -1.12 23.03
CA ARG A 535 -13.13 -1.90 22.17
C ARG A 535 -12.82 -1.81 20.66
N ARG A 536 -11.56 -2.10 20.30
CA ARG A 536 -11.05 -1.99 18.91
C ARG A 536 -11.95 -2.65 17.85
N ALA A 537 -12.41 -3.88 18.08
CA ALA A 537 -13.19 -4.62 17.07
C ALA A 537 -14.58 -4.00 16.85
N GLN A 538 -15.20 -3.51 17.92
CA GLN A 538 -16.46 -2.80 17.89
C GLN A 538 -16.34 -1.46 17.17
N PHE A 539 -15.22 -0.74 17.33
CA PHE A 539 -14.98 0.50 16.60
C PHE A 539 -15.01 0.27 15.09
N ILE A 540 -14.32 -0.77 14.60
CA ILE A 540 -14.32 -1.12 13.17
C ILE A 540 -15.74 -1.46 12.67
N ALA A 541 -16.55 -2.15 13.48
CA ALA A 541 -17.93 -2.46 13.13
C ALA A 541 -18.81 -1.19 13.08
N LEU A 542 -18.69 -0.29 14.06
CA LEU A 542 -19.42 0.98 14.10
C LEU A 542 -19.02 1.93 12.96
N LEU A 543 -17.72 1.96 12.60
CA LEU A 543 -17.25 2.71 11.44
C LEU A 543 -17.86 2.21 10.13
N SER A 544 -18.09 0.90 10.00
CA SER A 544 -18.76 0.34 8.83
C SER A 544 -20.22 0.80 8.74
N ALA A 545 -20.89 0.91 9.89
CA ALA A 545 -22.24 1.47 9.96
C ALA A 545 -22.28 2.98 9.65
N LEU A 546 -21.31 3.76 10.14
CA LEU A 546 -21.18 5.19 9.78
C LEU A 546 -20.99 5.40 8.29
N ALA A 547 -20.11 4.61 7.66
CA ALA A 547 -19.86 4.68 6.24
C ALA A 547 -21.10 4.33 5.39
N ALA A 548 -22.02 3.54 5.94
CA ALA A 548 -23.26 3.14 5.28
C ALA A 548 -24.41 4.14 5.45
N ASN A 549 -24.40 4.95 6.51
CA ASN A 549 -25.47 5.92 6.80
C ASN A 549 -25.51 7.09 5.81
N ASP A 550 -24.38 7.39 5.18
CA ASP A 550 -24.28 8.35 4.06
C ASP A 550 -24.73 9.79 4.39
N GLN A 551 -24.70 10.16 5.67
CA GLN A 551 -25.02 11.50 6.14
C GLN A 551 -23.76 12.34 6.35
N PRO A 552 -23.84 13.69 6.25
CA PRO A 552 -22.69 14.58 6.39
C PRO A 552 -21.89 14.36 7.68
N ASP A 553 -22.53 14.33 8.85
CA ASP A 553 -21.84 14.20 10.15
C ASP A 553 -21.16 12.83 10.32
N SER A 554 -21.79 11.76 9.81
CA SER A 554 -21.21 10.41 9.82
C SER A 554 -20.00 10.32 8.90
N THR A 555 -20.07 11.00 7.77
CA THR A 555 -18.96 11.11 6.82
C THR A 555 -17.82 11.91 7.43
N GLU A 556 -18.11 13.07 8.02
CA GLU A 556 -17.10 13.91 8.68
C GLU A 556 -16.38 13.14 9.80
N LEU A 557 -17.12 12.44 10.66
CA LEU A 557 -16.55 11.62 11.73
C LEU A 557 -15.69 10.48 11.18
N LEU A 558 -16.17 9.76 10.15
CA LEU A 558 -15.40 8.71 9.49
C LEU A 558 -14.07 9.27 8.94
N MET A 559 -14.12 10.41 8.26
CA MET A 559 -12.94 11.07 7.70
C MET A 559 -11.99 11.55 8.80
N ALA A 560 -12.51 12.09 9.91
CA ALA A 560 -11.69 12.48 11.06
C ALA A 560 -10.93 11.30 11.67
N ILE A 561 -11.59 10.15 11.81
CA ILE A 561 -10.98 8.92 12.35
C ILE A 561 -9.93 8.36 11.38
N ALA A 562 -10.19 8.39 10.07
CA ALA A 562 -9.21 8.00 9.05
C ALA A 562 -7.93 8.86 9.09
N ARG A 563 -8.04 10.15 9.47
CA ARG A 563 -6.90 11.06 9.56
C ARG A 563 -6.05 10.88 10.81
N HIS A 564 -6.66 10.78 11.99
CA HIS A 564 -5.96 11.03 13.26
C HIS A 564 -6.27 10.06 14.41
N HIS A 565 -6.90 8.92 14.15
CA HIS A 565 -7.13 7.97 15.24
C HIS A 565 -5.82 7.39 15.78
N SER A 566 -5.70 7.30 17.11
CA SER A 566 -4.47 6.84 17.79
C SER A 566 -4.11 5.38 17.51
N MET A 567 -5.12 4.55 17.23
CA MET A 567 -4.95 3.15 16.85
C MET A 567 -4.83 2.99 15.34
N ALA A 568 -3.64 2.61 14.85
CA ALA A 568 -3.36 2.44 13.41
C ALA A 568 -4.31 1.47 12.69
N THR A 569 -4.77 0.42 13.37
CA THR A 569 -5.72 -0.56 12.80
C THR A 569 -7.11 0.04 12.57
N VAL A 570 -7.60 0.86 13.50
CA VAL A 570 -8.89 1.57 13.36
C VAL A 570 -8.76 2.66 12.30
N GLN A 571 -7.65 3.41 12.32
CA GLN A 571 -7.34 4.43 11.32
C GLN A 571 -7.32 3.84 9.90
N LYS A 572 -6.62 2.72 9.70
CA LYS A 572 -6.56 2.02 8.42
C LYS A 572 -7.95 1.57 7.95
N ALA A 573 -8.73 0.94 8.83
CA ALA A 573 -10.09 0.51 8.51
C ALA A 573 -11.00 1.70 8.12
N ALA A 574 -10.90 2.83 8.83
CA ALA A 574 -11.62 4.05 8.48
C ALA A 574 -11.17 4.61 7.12
N GLY A 575 -9.87 4.57 6.80
CA GLY A 575 -9.36 4.95 5.48
C GLY A 575 -9.88 4.08 4.34
N GLU A 576 -9.93 2.75 4.53
CA GLU A 576 -10.52 1.82 3.54
C GLU A 576 -12.02 2.09 3.35
N LEU A 577 -12.75 2.36 4.43
CA LEU A 577 -14.17 2.73 4.39
C LEU A 577 -14.41 4.08 3.69
N ALA A 578 -13.57 5.07 3.95
CA ALA A 578 -13.60 6.37 3.29
C ALA A 578 -13.33 6.26 1.78
N GLY A 579 -12.40 5.40 1.37
CA GLY A 579 -12.16 5.10 -0.05
C GLY A 579 -13.40 4.52 -0.72
N ARG A 580 -14.03 3.50 -0.10
CA ARG A 580 -15.30 2.93 -0.61
C ARG A 580 -16.43 3.95 -0.65
N PHE A 581 -16.47 4.88 0.30
CA PHE A 581 -17.45 5.96 0.31
C PHE A 581 -17.26 6.88 -0.91
N ALA A 582 -16.02 7.29 -1.20
CA ALA A 582 -15.70 8.11 -2.36
C ALA A 582 -16.05 7.42 -3.68
N GLU A 583 -15.71 6.14 -3.83
CA GLU A 583 -16.06 5.34 -5.02
C GLU A 583 -17.56 5.37 -5.31
N ARG A 584 -18.42 5.24 -4.29
CA ARG A 584 -19.89 5.31 -4.46
C ARG A 584 -20.38 6.69 -4.90
N HIS A 585 -19.67 7.74 -4.54
CA HIS A 585 -19.98 9.13 -4.93
C HIS A 585 -19.33 9.54 -6.25
N GLY A 586 -18.60 8.63 -6.91
CA GLY A 586 -17.84 8.95 -8.11
C GLY A 586 -16.67 9.89 -7.85
N TRP A 587 -16.20 10.00 -6.60
CA TRP A 587 -15.03 10.79 -6.25
C TRP A 587 -13.78 9.95 -6.41
N THR A 588 -12.78 10.54 -7.05
CA THR A 588 -11.42 10.03 -7.01
C THR A 588 -10.86 10.13 -5.58
N ALA A 589 -9.86 9.32 -5.25
CA ALA A 589 -9.15 9.42 -3.97
C ALA A 589 -8.62 10.85 -3.72
N ASP A 590 -8.23 11.50 -4.80
CA ASP A 590 -7.69 12.84 -4.87
C ASP A 590 -8.76 13.92 -4.58
N GLU A 591 -9.97 13.75 -5.10
CA GLU A 591 -11.14 14.58 -4.82
C GLU A 591 -11.65 14.41 -3.39
N LEU A 592 -11.62 13.18 -2.87
CA LEU A 592 -11.93 12.91 -1.47
C LEU A 592 -10.92 13.62 -0.56
N ALA A 593 -9.63 13.52 -0.88
CA ALA A 593 -8.58 14.12 -0.08
C ALA A 593 -8.61 15.66 -0.12
N ASP A 594 -9.19 16.30 -1.14
CA ASP A 594 -9.43 17.75 -1.15
C ASP A 594 -10.60 18.16 -0.25
N ARG A 595 -11.71 17.42 -0.31
CA ARG A 595 -12.91 17.70 0.50
C ARG A 595 -12.73 17.40 1.98
N THR A 596 -11.69 16.66 2.33
CA THR A 596 -11.43 16.20 3.70
C THR A 596 -10.22 16.87 4.35
N ILE A 597 -9.67 17.93 3.74
CA ILE A 597 -8.61 18.74 4.34
C ILE A 597 -9.14 19.36 5.63
N ALA A 598 -8.40 19.20 6.73
CA ALA A 598 -8.81 19.73 8.03
C ALA A 598 -8.67 21.26 8.04
N THR A 599 -9.70 21.95 8.54
CA THR A 599 -9.65 23.40 8.75
C THR A 599 -8.81 23.79 9.98
N ALA A 600 -8.32 22.82 10.76
CA ALA A 600 -7.66 23.01 12.06
C ALA A 600 -8.52 23.80 13.07
N GLY A 601 -9.85 23.70 12.95
CA GLY A 601 -10.81 24.38 13.83
C GLY A 601 -11.02 25.87 13.53
N PHE A 602 -10.46 26.37 12.43
CA PHE A 602 -10.76 27.70 11.90
C PHE A 602 -12.13 27.69 11.23
N ALA A 603 -12.90 28.75 11.45
CA ALA A 603 -14.17 28.96 10.78
C ALA A 603 -13.97 29.65 9.41
N ASP A 604 -15.06 29.80 8.67
CA ASP A 604 -15.07 30.38 7.32
C ASP A 604 -14.61 31.84 7.31
N ASP A 605 -14.78 32.55 8.43
CA ASP A 605 -14.24 33.90 8.65
C ASP A 605 -12.70 33.94 8.77
N GLY A 606 -12.05 32.77 8.74
CA GLY A 606 -10.60 32.62 8.85
C GLY A 606 -10.05 32.76 10.25
N LEU A 607 -10.90 32.70 11.28
CA LEU A 607 -10.52 32.84 12.68
C LEU A 607 -10.71 31.53 13.45
N LEU A 608 -9.79 31.26 14.36
CA LEU A 608 -9.92 30.22 15.38
C LEU A 608 -10.55 30.85 16.63
N HIS A 609 -11.83 30.60 16.87
CA HIS A 609 -12.55 31.13 18.02
C HIS A 609 -12.24 30.34 19.30
N LEU A 610 -11.81 31.03 20.34
CA LEU A 610 -11.41 30.46 21.64
C LEU A 610 -12.17 31.22 22.75
N ASP A 611 -13.21 30.58 23.29
CA ASP A 611 -14.10 31.17 24.28
C ASP A 611 -13.70 30.73 25.71
N LEU A 612 -13.49 31.68 26.61
CA LEU A 612 -13.23 31.46 28.03
C LEU A 612 -14.43 31.88 28.90
N GLY A 613 -15.55 32.32 28.31
CA GLY A 613 -16.72 32.85 29.00
C GLY A 613 -16.83 34.36 28.85
N ALA A 614 -16.37 35.13 29.86
CA ALA A 614 -16.40 36.58 29.80
C ALA A 614 -15.41 37.15 28.76
N HIS A 615 -14.27 36.47 28.55
CA HIS A 615 -13.27 36.89 27.59
C HIS A 615 -13.20 35.95 26.37
N ARG A 616 -13.15 36.56 25.18
CA ARG A 616 -13.01 35.84 23.90
C ARG A 616 -11.67 36.15 23.26
N PHE A 617 -11.00 35.10 22.82
CA PHE A 617 -9.74 35.16 22.11
C PHE A 617 -9.93 34.61 20.70
N HIS A 618 -9.16 35.13 19.74
CA HIS A 618 -9.18 34.59 18.39
C HIS A 618 -7.76 34.33 17.87
N GLY A 619 -7.62 33.23 17.13
CA GLY A 619 -6.43 32.92 16.37
C GLY A 619 -6.56 33.36 14.92
N ARG A 620 -5.53 34.02 14.38
CA ARG A 620 -5.45 34.40 12.97
C ARG A 620 -4.17 33.86 12.35
N LEU A 621 -4.23 33.48 11.08
CA LEU A 621 -3.04 33.05 10.33
C LEU A 621 -2.27 34.24 9.79
N THR A 622 -0.94 34.17 9.87
CA THR A 622 -0.06 35.07 9.13
C THR A 622 -0.02 34.70 7.65
N ASP A 623 0.48 35.60 6.80
CA ASP A 623 0.89 35.35 5.40
C ASP A 623 1.75 34.08 5.23
N LYS A 624 2.62 33.79 6.20
CA LYS A 624 3.46 32.57 6.25
C LYS A 624 2.74 31.34 6.84
N GLY A 625 1.43 31.41 7.08
CA GLY A 625 0.62 30.30 7.61
C GLY A 625 0.89 29.95 9.08
N ARG A 626 1.40 30.88 9.89
CA ARG A 626 1.61 30.68 11.33
C ARG A 626 0.41 31.19 12.13
N LEU A 627 0.03 30.46 13.17
CA LEU A 627 -1.03 30.88 14.09
C LEU A 627 -0.54 31.99 15.03
N GLN A 628 -1.16 33.17 14.94
CA GLN A 628 -1.02 34.27 15.89
C GLN A 628 -2.29 34.39 16.74
N LEU A 629 -2.15 34.47 18.06
CA LEU A 629 -3.27 34.67 18.98
C LEU A 629 -3.48 36.16 19.23
N ILE A 630 -4.74 36.57 19.26
CA ILE A 630 -5.15 37.95 19.50
C ILE A 630 -6.10 37.94 20.71
N GLY A 631 -5.77 38.78 21.70
CA GLY A 631 -6.57 38.97 22.90
C GLY A 631 -7.80 39.86 22.70
N PRO A 632 -8.65 40.00 23.73
CA PRO A 632 -9.83 40.87 23.70
C PRO A 632 -9.50 42.32 23.31
N ASP A 633 -8.34 42.82 23.73
CA ASP A 633 -7.85 44.18 23.43
C ASP A 633 -7.28 44.33 22.01
N SER A 634 -7.50 43.37 21.11
CA SER A 634 -6.92 43.28 19.77
C SER A 634 -5.38 43.26 19.72
N ARG A 635 -4.73 42.89 20.84
CA ARG A 635 -3.27 42.77 20.94
C ARG A 635 -2.81 41.33 20.75
N ALA A 636 -1.68 41.15 20.07
CA ALA A 636 -1.08 39.83 19.86
C ALA A 636 -0.50 39.28 21.16
N ILE A 637 -0.81 38.01 21.47
CA ILE A 637 -0.35 37.30 22.66
C ILE A 637 0.34 35.98 22.29
N ARG A 638 1.24 35.49 23.17
CA ARG A 638 2.00 34.26 22.92
C ARG A 638 1.26 32.98 23.33
N SER A 639 0.43 33.07 24.36
CA SER A 639 -0.32 31.95 24.93
C SER A 639 -1.65 32.44 25.50
N LEU A 640 -2.63 31.55 25.58
CA LEU A 640 -3.86 31.83 26.33
C LEU A 640 -3.51 32.03 27.82
N PRO A 641 -4.05 33.06 28.48
CA PRO A 641 -3.87 33.26 29.91
C PRO A 641 -4.56 32.16 30.74
N GLY A 642 -4.32 32.15 32.06
CA GLY A 642 -5.18 31.40 32.99
C GLY A 642 -6.58 32.03 33.09
N PRO A 643 -7.59 31.30 33.60
CA PRO A 643 -8.94 31.86 33.77
C PRO A 643 -8.88 33.09 34.68
N ALA A 644 -9.41 34.23 34.19
CA ALA A 644 -9.51 35.47 34.93
C ALA A 644 -10.87 35.57 35.68
N GLU A 645 -11.09 36.66 36.40
CA GLU A 645 -12.36 36.91 37.08
C GLU A 645 -13.51 37.00 36.06
N GLY A 646 -14.48 36.08 36.16
CA GLY A 646 -15.62 35.96 35.22
C GLY A 646 -15.45 34.92 34.10
N ASP A 647 -14.29 34.29 33.97
CA ASP A 647 -14.09 33.18 33.04
C ASP A 647 -14.55 31.84 33.64
N ASP A 648 -15.00 30.93 32.79
CA ASP A 648 -15.36 29.57 33.17
C ASP A 648 -14.11 28.65 33.11
N PRO A 649 -13.71 28.01 34.23
CA PRO A 649 -12.56 27.11 34.26
C PRO A 649 -12.62 25.96 33.26
N ASP A 650 -13.81 25.42 32.99
CA ASP A 650 -14.01 24.29 32.08
C ASP A 650 -13.91 24.75 30.62
N LEU A 651 -14.49 25.91 30.27
CA LEU A 651 -14.30 26.53 28.95
C LEU A 651 -12.84 26.91 28.72
N ALA A 652 -12.13 27.41 29.74
CA ALA A 652 -10.72 27.74 29.64
C ALA A 652 -9.83 26.50 29.41
N ALA A 653 -10.16 25.37 30.04
CA ALA A 653 -9.50 24.10 29.77
C ALA A 653 -9.78 23.62 28.34
N ALA A 654 -11.05 23.62 27.92
CA ALA A 654 -11.46 23.25 26.56
C ALA A 654 -10.81 24.13 25.48
N ALA A 655 -10.70 25.44 25.71
CA ALA A 655 -10.05 26.37 24.79
C ALA A 655 -8.55 26.11 24.66
N LYS A 656 -7.86 25.75 25.75
CA LYS A 656 -6.45 25.34 25.72
C LYS A 656 -6.25 24.04 24.94
N ASP A 657 -7.12 23.06 25.13
CA ASP A 657 -7.08 21.80 24.41
C ASP A 657 -7.38 21.99 22.92
N ARG A 658 -8.40 22.79 22.59
CA ARG A 658 -8.71 23.19 21.20
C ARG A 658 -7.51 23.88 20.55
N LEU A 659 -6.88 24.85 21.22
CA LEU A 659 -5.69 25.53 20.71
C LEU A 659 -4.54 24.54 20.44
N ARG A 660 -4.31 23.58 21.33
CA ARG A 660 -3.27 22.56 21.16
C ARG A 660 -3.57 21.64 19.98
N ALA A 661 -4.82 21.19 19.84
CA ALA A 661 -5.28 20.38 18.71
C ALA A 661 -5.12 21.15 17.39
N SER A 662 -5.63 22.38 17.31
CA SER A 662 -5.52 23.26 16.15
C SER A 662 -4.06 23.50 15.73
N ARG A 663 -3.14 23.71 16.67
CA ARG A 663 -1.70 23.88 16.35
C ARG A 663 -1.11 22.62 15.71
N ARG A 664 -1.48 21.44 16.21
CA ARG A 664 -1.00 20.16 15.69
C ARG A 664 -1.55 19.88 14.30
N GLU A 665 -2.84 20.10 14.10
CA GLU A 665 -3.50 19.91 12.80
C GLU A 665 -3.00 20.91 11.77
N LEU A 666 -2.90 22.19 12.13
CA LEU A 666 -2.32 23.22 11.26
C LEU A 666 -0.92 22.83 10.80
N ALA A 667 -0.05 22.39 11.71
CA ALA A 667 1.29 21.95 11.36
C ALA A 667 1.29 20.75 10.40
N ALA A 668 0.36 19.81 10.56
CA ALA A 668 0.21 18.65 9.68
C ALA A 668 -0.30 19.02 8.29
N VAL A 669 -1.27 19.94 8.18
CA VAL A 669 -1.77 20.41 6.88
C VAL A 669 -0.70 21.20 6.14
N MET A 670 -0.06 22.16 6.82
CA MET A 670 0.94 23.04 6.21
C MET A 670 2.22 22.31 5.77
N SER A 671 2.52 21.14 6.35
CA SER A 671 3.66 20.31 5.91
C SER A 671 3.33 19.38 4.75
N ARG A 672 2.09 18.85 4.66
CA ARG A 672 1.70 17.84 3.66
C ARG A 672 1.21 18.43 2.35
N GLN A 673 0.38 19.48 2.42
CA GLN A 673 -0.31 20.02 1.24
C GLN A 673 0.63 20.62 0.17
N PRO A 674 1.81 21.19 0.49
CA PRO A 674 2.76 21.62 -0.54
C PRO A 674 3.23 20.47 -1.44
N ALA A 675 3.59 19.31 -0.87
CA ALA A 675 4.01 18.14 -1.64
C ALA A 675 2.87 17.58 -2.50
N ARG A 676 1.63 17.64 -2.01
CA ARG A 676 0.45 17.20 -2.74
C ARG A 676 0.10 18.12 -3.92
N LEU A 677 0.18 19.44 -3.73
CA LEU A 677 0.02 20.42 -4.82
C LEU A 677 1.14 20.30 -5.87
N HIS A 678 2.37 20.01 -5.44
CA HIS A 678 3.48 19.73 -6.35
C HIS A 678 3.23 18.44 -7.16
N GLY A 679 2.80 17.35 -6.51
CA GLY A 679 2.41 16.12 -7.20
C GLY A 679 1.29 16.35 -8.21
N ALA A 680 0.27 17.13 -7.84
CA ALA A 680 -0.82 17.51 -8.73
C ALA A 680 -0.34 18.32 -9.96
N MET A 681 0.65 19.19 -9.78
CA MET A 681 1.32 19.88 -10.90
C MET A 681 2.03 18.89 -11.83
N CYS A 682 2.87 18.00 -11.28
CA CYS A 682 3.60 17.00 -12.06
C CYS A 682 2.67 16.10 -12.89
N LEU A 683 1.54 15.70 -12.30
CA LEU A 683 0.56 14.81 -12.93
C LEU A 683 -0.41 15.54 -13.85
N GLY A 684 -0.35 16.87 -13.94
CA GLY A 684 -1.30 17.68 -14.72
C GLY A 684 -2.74 17.53 -14.22
N ARG A 685 -2.93 17.39 -12.91
CA ARG A 685 -4.25 17.21 -12.31
C ARG A 685 -5.13 18.42 -12.60
N VAL A 686 -6.38 18.14 -12.93
CA VAL A 686 -7.39 19.14 -13.28
C VAL A 686 -8.52 19.12 -12.26
N TRP A 687 -8.97 20.31 -11.86
CA TRP A 687 -10.18 20.53 -11.07
C TRP A 687 -11.27 21.19 -11.92
N GLN A 688 -12.54 20.90 -11.62
CA GLN A 688 -13.62 21.79 -12.03
C GLN A 688 -13.51 23.09 -11.22
N SER A 689 -13.78 24.23 -11.84
CA SER A 689 -13.68 25.53 -11.16
C SER A 689 -14.57 25.61 -9.93
N ALA A 690 -15.77 25.04 -9.97
CA ALA A 690 -16.67 24.97 -8.81
C ALA A 690 -16.05 24.19 -7.63
N ASP A 691 -15.50 22.99 -7.90
CA ASP A 691 -14.88 22.15 -6.87
C ASP A 691 -13.61 22.79 -6.30
N TRP A 692 -12.81 23.44 -7.14
CA TRP A 692 -11.63 24.19 -6.73
C TRP A 692 -11.99 25.36 -5.81
N GLN A 693 -13.07 26.09 -6.15
CA GLN A 693 -13.57 27.19 -5.34
C GLN A 693 -14.04 26.70 -3.97
N GLU A 694 -14.83 25.62 -3.93
CA GLU A 694 -15.38 25.05 -2.70
C GLU A 694 -14.30 24.42 -1.82
N SER A 695 -13.45 23.56 -2.40
CA SER A 695 -12.52 22.71 -1.63
C SER A 695 -11.19 23.39 -1.31
N LEU A 696 -10.71 24.30 -2.17
CA LEU A 696 -9.39 24.92 -2.02
C LEU A 696 -9.46 26.42 -1.74
N ALA A 697 -10.22 27.18 -2.54
CA ALA A 697 -10.23 28.64 -2.43
C ALA A 697 -11.03 29.16 -1.23
N ALA A 698 -12.15 28.53 -0.89
CA ALA A 698 -12.93 28.86 0.30
C ALA A 698 -12.26 28.32 1.58
N HIS A 699 -11.42 27.29 1.47
CA HIS A 699 -10.83 26.62 2.63
C HIS A 699 -9.83 27.53 3.37
N PRO A 700 -9.91 27.65 4.71
CA PRO A 700 -9.19 28.67 5.47
C PRO A 700 -7.66 28.53 5.45
N LEU A 701 -7.14 27.32 5.35
CA LEU A 701 -5.71 27.04 5.22
C LEU A 701 -5.24 27.01 3.76
N MET A 702 -5.91 26.26 2.88
CA MET A 702 -5.51 26.08 1.49
C MET A 702 -5.48 27.37 0.68
N ARG A 703 -6.39 28.33 0.93
CA ARG A 703 -6.37 29.64 0.25
C ARG A 703 -5.02 30.35 0.36
N LEU A 704 -4.29 30.17 1.48
CA LEU A 704 -2.96 30.75 1.69
C LEU A 704 -1.88 30.05 0.84
N LEU A 705 -2.02 28.75 0.63
CA LEU A 705 -1.07 27.95 -0.16
C LEU A 705 -1.26 28.20 -1.65
N ILE A 706 -2.51 28.16 -2.13
CA ILE A 706 -2.83 28.32 -3.56
C ILE A 706 -2.57 29.76 -4.04
N ALA A 707 -2.65 30.77 -3.17
CA ALA A 707 -2.30 32.16 -3.48
C ALA A 707 -0.80 32.38 -3.77
N ARG A 708 0.04 31.40 -3.42
CA ARG A 708 1.49 31.38 -3.69
C ARG A 708 1.85 30.61 -4.96
N LEU A 709 0.84 30.19 -5.72
CA LEU A 709 0.98 29.42 -6.95
C LEU A 709 0.30 30.14 -8.11
N VAL A 710 0.85 29.96 -9.30
CA VAL A 710 0.20 30.32 -10.57
C VAL A 710 -0.60 29.11 -11.07
N TRP A 711 -1.79 29.37 -11.60
CA TRP A 711 -2.76 28.40 -12.08
C TRP A 711 -3.06 28.64 -13.55
N LEU A 712 -3.58 27.61 -14.21
CA LEU A 712 -4.09 27.63 -15.57
C LEU A 712 -5.58 27.39 -15.56
N GLU A 713 -6.33 28.22 -16.27
CA GLU A 713 -7.69 27.96 -16.68
C GLU A 713 -7.67 27.32 -18.08
N ASN A 714 -8.45 26.26 -18.28
CA ASN A 714 -8.58 25.45 -19.49
C ASN A 714 -7.23 25.04 -20.12
N PRO A 715 -6.37 24.31 -19.37
CA PRO A 715 -5.04 23.92 -19.83
C PRO A 715 -5.08 23.11 -21.13
N GLY A 716 -4.16 23.39 -22.06
CA GLY A 716 -4.06 22.71 -23.36
C GLY A 716 -5.09 23.14 -24.41
N THR A 717 -5.94 24.13 -24.11
CA THR A 717 -6.96 24.65 -25.04
C THR A 717 -6.59 26.02 -25.60
N PRO A 718 -7.20 26.46 -26.72
CA PRO A 718 -7.06 27.84 -27.21
C PRO A 718 -7.54 28.91 -26.21
N GLN A 719 -8.37 28.53 -25.23
CA GLN A 719 -8.88 29.40 -24.18
C GLN A 719 -7.98 29.41 -22.93
N GLN A 720 -6.78 28.84 -22.99
CA GLN A 720 -5.87 28.76 -21.85
C GLN A 720 -5.51 30.16 -21.32
N ARG A 721 -5.68 30.38 -20.01
CA ARG A 721 -5.26 31.62 -19.33
C ARG A 721 -4.52 31.29 -18.04
N ALA A 722 -3.41 31.98 -17.79
CA ALA A 722 -2.71 31.88 -16.52
C ALA A 722 -3.25 32.93 -15.52
N PHE A 723 -3.37 32.56 -14.24
CA PHE A 723 -3.83 33.46 -13.19
C PHE A 723 -3.21 33.10 -11.83
N ARG A 724 -3.31 34.00 -10.86
CA ARG A 724 -2.98 33.76 -9.45
C ARG A 724 -4.14 34.21 -8.57
N PRO A 725 -4.60 33.42 -7.58
CA PRO A 725 -5.54 33.93 -6.59
C PRO A 725 -4.85 34.87 -5.60
N THR A 726 -5.52 35.96 -5.22
CA THR A 726 -5.08 36.85 -4.13
C THR A 726 -5.33 36.21 -2.75
N ALA A 727 -4.86 36.85 -1.68
CA ALA A 727 -5.11 36.38 -0.31
C ALA A 727 -6.61 36.30 0.05
N ASP A 728 -7.43 37.12 -0.61
CA ASP A 728 -8.89 37.15 -0.47
C ASP A 728 -9.59 36.19 -1.46
N GLY A 729 -8.82 35.39 -2.22
CA GLY A 729 -9.33 34.38 -3.15
C GLY A 729 -9.69 34.89 -4.54
N ALA A 730 -9.54 36.18 -4.83
CA ALA A 730 -9.89 36.74 -6.13
C ALA A 730 -8.82 36.38 -7.20
N PRO A 731 -9.20 35.86 -8.39
CA PRO A 731 -8.25 35.55 -9.45
C PRO A 731 -7.72 36.84 -10.09
N VAL A 732 -6.41 36.93 -10.31
CA VAL A 732 -5.76 38.03 -11.04
C VAL A 732 -4.85 37.53 -12.16
N GLY A 733 -4.79 38.29 -13.25
CA GLY A 733 -3.84 38.07 -14.35
C GLY A 733 -2.41 38.50 -14.01
N VAL A 734 -1.49 38.30 -14.95
CA VAL A 734 -0.06 38.67 -14.80
C VAL A 734 0.14 40.18 -14.61
N ASP A 735 -0.77 40.99 -15.16
CA ASP A 735 -0.84 42.45 -15.02
C ASP A 735 -1.51 42.90 -13.71
N GLY A 736 -1.99 41.97 -12.89
CA GLY A 736 -2.72 42.24 -11.66
C GLY A 736 -4.20 42.59 -11.87
N ALA A 737 -4.72 42.54 -13.11
CA ALA A 737 -6.13 42.82 -13.38
C ALA A 737 -7.02 41.68 -12.86
N PRO A 738 -8.21 41.97 -12.28
CA PRO A 738 -9.15 40.94 -11.86
C PRO A 738 -9.61 40.07 -13.04
N LEU A 739 -9.64 38.76 -12.82
CA LEU A 739 -10.05 37.76 -13.81
C LEU A 739 -11.29 37.01 -13.31
N ALA A 740 -12.30 36.90 -14.17
CA ALA A 740 -13.49 36.08 -13.91
C ALA A 740 -13.26 34.66 -14.45
N LEU A 741 -13.40 33.67 -13.56
CA LEU A 741 -13.35 32.24 -13.90
C LEU A 741 -14.74 31.75 -14.29
N ASP A 742 -14.82 30.97 -15.36
CA ASP A 742 -16.05 30.26 -15.73
C ASP A 742 -16.29 29.13 -14.70
N PRO A 743 -17.49 29.00 -14.09
CA PRO A 743 -17.82 27.89 -13.20
C PRO A 743 -17.58 26.49 -13.80
N GLN A 744 -17.62 26.37 -15.14
CA GLN A 744 -17.36 25.13 -15.89
C GLN A 744 -15.92 25.03 -16.41
N ALA A 745 -15.07 26.02 -16.13
CA ALA A 745 -13.67 25.96 -16.52
C ALA A 745 -12.92 24.85 -15.77
N ARG A 746 -11.90 24.32 -16.44
CA ARG A 746 -10.97 23.34 -15.91
C ARG A 746 -9.73 24.04 -15.39
N LEU A 747 -9.38 23.85 -14.12
CA LEU A 747 -8.24 24.52 -13.50
C LEU A 747 -7.10 23.53 -13.25
N ALA A 748 -5.85 23.93 -13.46
CA ALA A 748 -4.65 23.14 -13.13
C ALA A 748 -3.55 24.04 -12.57
N VAL A 749 -2.58 23.46 -11.87
CA VAL A 749 -1.39 24.20 -11.44
C VAL A 749 -0.51 24.49 -12.65
N ALA A 750 -0.06 25.73 -12.82
CA ALA A 750 0.77 26.11 -13.96
C ALA A 750 2.18 25.53 -13.87
N HIS A 751 2.81 25.30 -15.02
CA HIS A 751 4.20 24.88 -15.11
C HIS A 751 4.88 25.47 -16.36
N GLY A 752 6.20 25.66 -16.29
CA GLY A 752 7.01 26.25 -17.35
C GLY A 752 6.89 25.54 -18.71
N THR A 753 6.79 24.21 -18.71
CA THR A 753 6.58 23.40 -19.93
C THR A 753 5.29 23.73 -20.69
N LEU A 754 4.27 24.28 -20.01
CA LEU A 754 2.95 24.59 -20.59
C LEU A 754 2.81 26.05 -21.04
N LEU A 755 3.64 26.94 -20.50
CA LEU A 755 3.56 28.39 -20.72
C LEU A 755 4.75 28.96 -21.51
N GLY A 756 5.89 28.27 -21.50
CA GLY A 756 7.13 28.73 -22.13
C GLY A 756 7.91 29.75 -21.29
N ALA A 757 9.12 30.08 -21.76
CA ALA A 757 10.09 30.89 -21.03
C ALA A 757 9.62 32.33 -20.75
N GLU A 758 9.04 33.00 -21.75
CA GLU A 758 8.61 34.41 -21.65
C GLU A 758 7.53 34.59 -20.57
N ALA A 759 6.50 33.74 -20.58
CA ALA A 759 5.45 33.76 -19.59
C ALA A 759 5.96 33.39 -18.19
N ALA A 760 6.89 32.43 -18.09
CA ALA A 760 7.51 32.06 -16.81
C ALA A 760 8.30 33.24 -16.19
N GLU A 761 9.04 34.00 -17.00
CA GLU A 761 9.73 35.21 -16.55
C GLU A 761 8.76 36.30 -16.09
N ALA A 762 7.68 36.53 -16.85
CA ALA A 762 6.65 37.51 -16.48
C ALA A 762 5.98 37.16 -15.13
N TRP A 763 5.69 35.89 -14.89
CA TRP A 763 5.14 35.44 -13.60
C TRP A 763 6.14 35.51 -12.45
N ARG A 764 7.43 35.23 -12.68
CA ARG A 764 8.48 35.45 -11.67
C ARG A 764 8.57 36.92 -11.26
N ALA A 765 8.50 37.85 -12.23
CA ALA A 765 8.46 39.28 -11.96
C ALA A 765 7.21 39.67 -11.15
N HIS A 766 6.02 39.23 -11.58
CA HIS A 766 4.76 39.48 -10.86
C HIS A 766 4.82 39.04 -9.39
N LEU A 767 5.30 37.81 -9.12
CA LEU A 767 5.39 37.29 -7.75
C LEU A 767 6.36 38.10 -6.89
N SER A 768 7.49 38.53 -7.47
CA SER A 768 8.47 39.37 -6.79
C SER A 768 7.91 40.76 -6.45
N GLU A 769 7.24 41.41 -7.40
CA GLU A 769 6.62 42.74 -7.22
C GLU A 769 5.54 42.73 -6.13
N HIS A 770 4.79 41.63 -6.01
CA HIS A 770 3.76 41.47 -4.99
C HIS A 770 4.27 40.87 -3.68
N ALA A 771 5.60 40.74 -3.51
CA ALA A 771 6.25 40.14 -2.34
C ALA A 771 5.75 38.72 -1.99
N VAL A 772 5.32 37.96 -2.99
CA VAL A 772 4.83 36.59 -2.83
C VAL A 772 6.00 35.63 -2.96
N THR A 773 6.32 34.92 -1.88
CA THR A 773 7.26 33.78 -1.96
C THR A 773 6.53 32.58 -2.57
N PRO A 774 6.99 32.03 -3.71
CA PRO A 774 6.37 30.84 -4.32
C PRO A 774 6.28 29.68 -3.33
N LEU A 775 5.29 28.80 -3.48
CA LEU A 775 5.18 27.62 -2.63
C LEU A 775 6.28 26.59 -2.93
N PHE A 776 6.56 26.40 -4.22
CA PHE A 776 7.66 25.65 -4.81
C PHE A 776 7.97 26.26 -6.19
N ASP A 777 9.04 25.83 -6.84
CA ASP A 777 9.36 26.29 -8.19
C ASP A 777 8.40 25.66 -9.20
N GLN A 778 7.77 26.49 -10.03
CA GLN A 778 6.89 26.05 -11.13
C GLN A 778 7.58 26.17 -12.50
N TRP A 779 8.84 26.61 -12.50
CA TRP A 779 9.54 27.15 -13.66
C TRP A 779 10.93 26.52 -13.84
N SER A 780 11.23 25.44 -13.12
CA SER A 780 12.48 24.68 -13.14
C SER A 780 12.75 24.05 -14.50
N ALA A 781 11.71 23.54 -15.17
CA ALA A 781 11.77 23.00 -16.52
C ALA A 781 10.86 23.76 -17.49
N LEU A 782 11.38 24.11 -18.66
CA LEU A 782 10.70 24.93 -19.68
C LEU A 782 10.28 24.15 -20.93
N GLY A 783 10.62 22.87 -21.03
CA GLY A 783 10.28 22.01 -22.16
C GLY A 783 10.16 20.54 -21.76
N THR A 784 9.38 19.77 -22.52
CA THR A 784 9.21 18.33 -22.30
C THR A 784 10.29 17.56 -23.07
N PRO A 785 11.05 16.68 -22.42
CA PRO A 785 12.02 15.81 -23.10
C PRO A 785 11.33 14.94 -24.15
N VAL A 786 11.95 14.79 -25.32
CA VAL A 786 11.49 13.84 -26.34
C VAL A 786 12.09 12.48 -26.02
N VAL A 787 11.24 11.47 -25.81
CA VAL A 787 11.64 10.10 -25.50
C VAL A 787 11.00 9.17 -26.52
N GLU A 788 11.77 8.19 -27.01
CA GLU A 788 11.27 7.17 -27.94
C GLU A 788 10.25 6.25 -27.23
N PRO A 789 9.26 5.70 -27.97
CA PRO A 789 8.32 4.73 -27.41
C PRO A 789 9.03 3.50 -26.82
N LEU A 790 8.37 2.84 -25.88
CA LEU A 790 8.81 1.62 -25.17
C LEU A 790 10.04 1.78 -24.26
N ILE A 791 10.63 2.97 -24.16
CA ILE A 791 11.74 3.23 -23.24
C ILE A 791 11.21 3.34 -21.81
N THR A 792 11.68 2.47 -20.92
CA THR A 792 11.31 2.45 -19.48
C THR A 792 12.39 3.01 -18.56
N ARG A 793 13.55 3.39 -19.14
CA ARG A 793 14.70 3.93 -18.41
C ARG A 793 15.54 4.84 -19.32
N MET A 794 15.98 5.98 -18.80
CA MET A 794 16.97 6.86 -19.45
C MET A 794 18.35 6.66 -18.84
N GLU A 795 19.36 6.51 -19.69
CA GLU A 795 20.77 6.31 -19.30
C GLU A 795 21.71 7.26 -20.06
N ASP A 796 21.17 8.27 -20.74
CA ASP A 796 21.91 9.20 -21.61
C ASP A 796 22.84 10.15 -20.85
N LEU A 797 22.67 10.29 -19.53
CA LEU A 797 23.59 11.02 -18.64
C LEU A 797 24.35 10.08 -17.68
N SER A 798 24.43 8.79 -18.01
CA SER A 798 25.23 7.83 -17.26
C SER A 798 26.72 8.16 -17.34
N GLY A 799 27.45 7.98 -16.24
CA GLY A 799 28.91 8.11 -16.21
C GLY A 799 29.45 9.49 -15.86
N HIS A 800 28.59 10.44 -15.47
CA HIS A 800 29.03 11.70 -14.88
C HIS A 800 29.49 11.51 -13.43
N VAL A 801 30.78 11.68 -13.17
CA VAL A 801 31.42 11.37 -11.88
C VAL A 801 31.45 12.60 -10.98
N SER A 802 30.98 12.42 -9.74
CA SER A 802 31.05 13.39 -8.65
C SER A 802 31.48 12.67 -7.36
N ASP A 803 31.00 13.12 -6.20
CA ASP A 803 31.17 12.43 -4.93
C ASP A 803 29.82 12.18 -4.24
N THR A 804 29.77 11.14 -3.39
CA THR A 804 28.56 10.67 -2.72
C THR A 804 27.88 11.75 -1.87
N PHE A 805 28.64 12.69 -1.30
CA PHE A 805 28.07 13.74 -0.44
C PHE A 805 27.44 14.86 -1.28
N ARG A 806 28.11 15.33 -2.33
CA ARG A 806 27.52 16.31 -3.27
C ARG A 806 26.32 15.74 -4.00
N PHE A 807 26.36 14.47 -4.40
CA PHE A 807 25.24 13.77 -4.99
C PHE A 807 24.05 13.74 -4.02
N ARG A 808 24.27 13.25 -2.78
CA ARG A 808 23.27 13.20 -1.71
C ARG A 808 22.67 14.59 -1.45
N ASP A 809 23.50 15.60 -1.24
CA ASP A 809 23.04 16.93 -0.85
C ASP A 809 22.21 17.57 -1.98
N THR A 810 22.59 17.35 -3.24
CA THR A 810 21.85 17.84 -4.41
C THR A 810 20.50 17.12 -4.59
N ILE A 811 20.49 15.79 -4.50
CA ILE A 811 19.29 14.99 -4.74
C ILE A 811 18.29 15.11 -3.57
N THR A 812 18.77 15.19 -2.33
CA THR A 812 17.91 15.37 -1.15
C THR A 812 17.29 16.78 -1.09
N ALA A 813 18.02 17.82 -1.53
CA ALA A 813 17.46 19.16 -1.70
C ALA A 813 16.30 19.21 -2.71
N ARG A 814 16.25 18.26 -3.65
CA ARG A 814 15.16 18.07 -4.63
C ARG A 814 14.04 17.17 -4.14
N GLY A 815 14.09 16.74 -2.87
CA GLY A 815 13.02 15.98 -2.22
C GLY A 815 13.12 14.46 -2.38
N TYR A 816 14.25 13.94 -2.85
CA TYR A 816 14.48 12.50 -2.88
C TYR A 816 14.90 11.98 -1.50
N THR A 817 14.47 10.77 -1.20
CA THR A 817 14.90 9.98 -0.05
C THR A 817 15.64 8.74 -0.53
N ARG A 818 16.49 8.20 0.33
CA ARG A 818 17.13 6.92 0.09
C ARG A 818 16.08 5.79 0.15
N CYS A 819 16.20 4.77 -0.71
CA CYS A 819 15.41 3.55 -0.61
C CYS A 819 15.71 2.80 0.70
N ASP A 820 14.68 2.25 1.38
CA ASP A 820 14.83 1.43 2.59
C ASP A 820 15.41 0.05 2.22
N LEU A 821 16.45 -0.40 2.93
CA LEU A 821 17.20 -1.60 2.59
C LEU A 821 17.49 -2.49 3.80
N ASP A 822 17.53 -3.80 3.56
CA ASP A 822 17.99 -4.84 4.49
C ASP A 822 19.53 -4.96 4.55
N PHE A 823 20.27 -4.20 3.71
CA PHE A 823 21.72 -4.29 3.53
C PHE A 823 22.43 -2.92 3.65
N HIS A 824 23.76 -2.97 3.84
CA HIS A 824 24.63 -1.80 4.05
C HIS A 824 24.99 -1.03 2.78
N TRP A 825 24.67 -1.53 1.58
CA TRP A 825 24.96 -0.86 0.31
C TRP A 825 23.67 -0.39 -0.36
N PHE A 826 23.64 0.84 -0.88
CA PHE A 826 22.50 1.38 -1.62
C PHE A 826 22.94 2.14 -2.87
N ASN A 827 22.10 2.15 -3.91
CA ASN A 827 22.40 2.78 -5.19
C ASN A 827 21.20 3.51 -5.82
N GLU A 828 20.12 3.70 -5.06
CA GLU A 828 18.89 4.33 -5.55
C GLU A 828 18.40 5.42 -4.60
N TYR A 829 18.01 6.55 -5.20
CA TYR A 829 17.25 7.61 -4.56
C TYR A 829 15.86 7.66 -5.18
N GLU A 830 14.85 7.76 -4.33
CA GLU A 830 13.45 7.70 -4.69
C GLU A 830 12.71 8.98 -4.27
N LYS A 831 11.80 9.45 -5.12
CA LYS A 831 10.91 10.58 -4.84
C LYS A 831 9.49 10.20 -5.19
N ALA A 832 8.63 10.08 -4.17
CA ALA A 832 7.21 9.85 -4.34
C ALA A 832 6.51 11.10 -4.90
N ILE A 833 5.63 10.91 -5.89
CA ILE A 833 4.87 11.98 -6.52
C ILE A 833 3.49 12.10 -5.86
N GLY A 834 3.41 12.90 -4.80
CA GLY A 834 2.18 13.04 -4.01
C GLY A 834 1.67 11.70 -3.49
N ASP A 835 0.36 11.48 -3.58
CA ASP A 835 -0.32 10.22 -3.17
C ASP A 835 -0.64 9.30 -4.37
N SER A 836 0.00 9.53 -5.53
CA SER A 836 -0.34 8.84 -6.79
C SER A 836 0.13 7.40 -6.90
N GLY A 837 1.01 6.95 -6.01
CA GLY A 837 1.71 5.66 -6.13
C GLY A 837 2.85 5.67 -7.16
N LEU A 838 3.11 6.81 -7.81
CA LEU A 838 4.27 6.97 -8.69
C LEU A 838 5.51 7.38 -7.92
N THR A 839 6.65 6.76 -8.25
CA THR A 839 7.96 7.05 -7.65
C THR A 839 8.97 7.32 -8.74
N VAL A 840 9.63 8.47 -8.72
CA VAL A 840 10.77 8.75 -9.58
C VAL A 840 12.02 8.17 -8.92
N VAL A 841 12.79 7.39 -9.68
CA VAL A 841 13.99 6.71 -9.20
C VAL A 841 15.19 7.18 -10.01
N ILE A 842 16.18 7.73 -9.32
CA ILE A 842 17.49 8.05 -9.89
C ILE A 842 18.51 7.11 -9.29
N ARG A 843 19.23 6.38 -10.17
CA ARG A 843 20.30 5.45 -9.79
C ARG A 843 21.67 6.11 -9.95
N PHE A 844 22.57 5.70 -9.08
CA PHE A 844 23.99 6.07 -9.10
C PHE A 844 24.85 4.83 -8.80
N THR A 845 26.18 4.93 -8.85
CA THR A 845 27.07 3.75 -8.67
C THR A 845 26.96 3.09 -7.30
N GLY A 846 26.56 3.84 -6.27
CA GLY A 846 26.24 3.32 -4.95
C GLY A 846 27.13 3.86 -3.83
N GLN A 847 26.77 3.56 -2.59
CA GLN A 847 27.48 3.97 -1.37
C GLN A 847 27.22 2.97 -0.22
N ASP A 848 28.22 2.73 0.64
CA ASP A 848 28.04 2.02 1.91
C ASP A 848 27.48 2.97 2.98
N LEU A 849 26.50 2.51 3.75
CA LEU A 849 25.90 3.26 4.86
C LEU A 849 26.90 3.70 5.94
N ASN A 850 28.02 2.98 6.06
CA ASN A 850 29.04 3.24 7.08
C ASN A 850 30.16 4.15 6.57
N ASP A 851 30.10 4.62 5.32
CA ASP A 851 31.11 5.53 4.79
C ASP A 851 30.99 6.90 5.47
N GLU A 852 32.03 7.28 6.23
CA GLU A 852 32.13 8.59 6.89
C GLU A 852 32.80 9.65 6.00
N GLU A 853 33.31 9.26 4.84
CA GLU A 853 34.04 10.12 3.89
C GLU A 853 33.37 10.16 2.51
N PRO A 854 33.52 11.27 1.75
CA PRO A 854 32.98 11.38 0.39
C PRO A 854 33.74 10.46 -0.57
N MET A 855 33.02 9.53 -1.19
CA MET A 855 33.56 8.58 -2.17
C MET A 855 33.21 9.02 -3.60
N PRO A 856 34.06 8.77 -4.61
CA PRO A 856 33.69 9.02 -5.99
C PRO A 856 32.47 8.17 -6.38
N CYS A 857 31.48 8.79 -7.01
CA CYS A 857 30.32 8.07 -7.52
C CYS A 857 29.86 8.66 -8.86
N ALA A 858 29.13 7.89 -9.66
CA ALA A 858 28.61 8.36 -10.93
C ALA A 858 27.10 8.24 -11.04
N THR A 859 26.49 9.20 -11.74
CA THR A 859 25.09 9.15 -12.14
C THR A 859 24.87 8.00 -13.13
N GLU A 860 23.73 7.29 -13.04
CA GLU A 860 23.47 6.13 -13.91
C GLU A 860 22.21 6.27 -14.74
N SER A 861 21.05 6.29 -14.09
CA SER A 861 19.80 6.19 -14.81
C SER A 861 18.64 6.87 -14.10
N LEU A 862 17.63 7.21 -14.89
CA LEU A 862 16.35 7.72 -14.46
C LEU A 862 15.25 6.73 -14.88
N SER A 863 14.34 6.41 -13.95
CA SER A 863 13.13 5.64 -14.22
C SER A 863 11.96 6.13 -13.36
N VAL A 864 10.74 5.77 -13.74
CA VAL A 864 9.53 6.03 -12.94
C VAL A 864 8.83 4.72 -12.68
N LEU A 865 8.48 4.47 -11.42
CA LEU A 865 7.80 3.26 -10.96
C LEU A 865 6.35 3.55 -10.62
N ALA A 866 5.46 2.59 -10.83
CA ALA A 866 4.11 2.51 -10.27
C ALA A 866 3.95 1.16 -9.57
N ASP A 867 3.62 1.15 -8.29
CA ASP A 867 3.51 -0.09 -7.49
C ASP A 867 4.74 -1.01 -7.59
N GLY A 868 5.93 -0.43 -7.79
CA GLY A 868 7.20 -1.12 -7.98
C GLY A 868 7.55 -1.48 -9.42
N HIS A 869 6.65 -1.27 -10.39
CA HIS A 869 6.87 -1.58 -11.80
C HIS A 869 7.33 -0.36 -12.59
N ARG A 870 8.36 -0.51 -13.44
CA ARG A 870 8.80 0.58 -14.34
C ARG A 870 7.75 0.90 -15.39
N LEU A 871 7.50 2.19 -15.56
CA LEU A 871 6.62 2.73 -16.59
C LEU A 871 7.40 3.11 -17.84
N GLU A 872 6.72 3.05 -18.99
CA GLU A 872 7.20 3.67 -20.22
C GLU A 872 7.24 5.20 -20.05
N LEU A 873 8.40 5.79 -20.31
CA LEU A 873 8.65 7.21 -20.09
C LEU A 873 7.88 8.11 -21.06
N ALA A 874 7.66 7.63 -22.30
CA ALA A 874 6.86 8.35 -23.30
C ALA A 874 5.36 8.46 -22.92
N GLY A 875 4.87 7.55 -22.05
CA GLY A 875 3.50 7.56 -21.54
C GLY A 875 3.28 8.44 -20.31
N LEU A 876 4.34 9.06 -19.77
CA LEU A 876 4.24 9.87 -18.56
C LEU A 876 3.64 11.27 -18.83
N PRO A 877 3.00 11.89 -17.82
CA PRO A 877 2.63 13.30 -17.89
C PRO A 877 3.82 14.19 -18.29
N PRO A 878 3.66 15.13 -19.25
CA PRO A 878 4.76 15.95 -19.76
C PRO A 878 5.50 16.77 -18.71
N VAL A 879 4.80 17.20 -17.66
CA VAL A 879 5.38 17.96 -16.53
C VAL A 879 6.19 17.03 -15.63
N LEU A 880 5.67 15.84 -15.29
CA LEU A 880 6.40 14.84 -14.50
C LEU A 880 7.72 14.45 -15.17
N LEU A 881 7.70 14.16 -16.48
CA LEU A 881 8.91 13.78 -17.21
C LEU A 881 9.92 14.93 -17.25
N ALA A 882 9.47 16.17 -17.44
CA ALA A 882 10.34 17.34 -17.46
C ALA A 882 11.00 17.59 -16.09
N GLU A 883 10.25 17.47 -14.99
CA GLU A 883 10.77 17.63 -13.64
C GLU A 883 11.76 16.50 -13.27
N ALA A 884 11.40 15.25 -13.57
CA ALA A 884 12.27 14.10 -13.36
C ALA A 884 13.58 14.22 -14.16
N ARG A 885 13.49 14.73 -15.40
CA ARG A 885 14.66 15.01 -16.23
C ARG A 885 15.52 16.13 -15.65
N ALA A 886 14.92 17.23 -15.19
CA ALA A 886 15.67 18.32 -14.58
C ALA A 886 16.39 17.88 -13.30
N ASP A 887 15.77 16.98 -12.52
CA ASP A 887 16.40 16.36 -11.35
C ASP A 887 17.60 15.47 -11.75
N TYR A 888 17.47 14.68 -12.82
CA TYR A 888 18.56 13.84 -13.37
C TYR A 888 19.72 14.65 -13.96
N GLU A 889 19.42 15.72 -14.70
CA GLU A 889 20.41 16.65 -15.24
C GLU A 889 21.19 17.37 -14.12
N ALA A 890 20.52 17.73 -13.03
CA ALA A 890 21.14 18.43 -11.93
C ALA A 890 22.23 17.59 -11.22
N VAL A 891 22.01 16.28 -11.07
CA VAL A 891 23.02 15.39 -10.49
C VAL A 891 24.12 15.03 -11.49
N ALA A 892 23.80 14.87 -12.78
CA ALA A 892 24.80 14.68 -13.82
C ALA A 892 25.73 15.91 -13.98
N ALA A 893 25.20 17.12 -13.81
CA ALA A 893 25.97 18.36 -13.89
C ALA A 893 27.01 18.55 -12.75
N LEU A 894 27.04 17.68 -11.74
CA LEU A 894 27.97 17.78 -10.62
C LEU A 894 29.43 17.51 -11.02
N GLY A 895 29.65 16.78 -12.12
CA GLY A 895 31.00 16.53 -12.63
C GLY A 895 31.05 15.99 -14.06
N PRO A 896 32.27 15.80 -14.59
CA PRO A 896 32.48 15.41 -15.98
C PRO A 896 32.13 13.94 -16.21
N TYR A 897 31.89 13.61 -17.47
CA TYR A 897 31.78 12.22 -17.91
C TYR A 897 33.15 11.51 -17.81
N ASP A 898 33.16 10.26 -17.34
CA ASP A 898 34.33 9.37 -17.25
C ASP A 898 34.01 8.01 -17.85
N ASP A 899 34.72 7.59 -18.91
CA ASP A 899 34.56 6.27 -19.55
C ASP A 899 34.82 5.09 -18.57
N GLY A 900 35.62 5.33 -17.53
CA GLY A 900 35.98 4.36 -16.50
C GLY A 900 35.03 4.31 -15.29
N TYR A 901 33.93 5.09 -15.29
CA TYR A 901 33.04 5.22 -14.12
C TYR A 901 32.49 3.90 -13.58
N ARG A 902 32.41 2.86 -14.42
CA ARG A 902 31.95 1.52 -14.03
C ARG A 902 32.83 0.87 -12.97
N ARG A 903 34.06 1.34 -12.76
CA ARG A 903 34.97 0.90 -11.69
C ARG A 903 34.57 1.41 -10.31
N LEU A 904 33.65 2.38 -10.24
CA LEU A 904 33.14 2.98 -9.00
C LEU A 904 31.94 2.21 -8.40
N ARG A 905 31.54 1.09 -9.02
CA ARG A 905 30.46 0.22 -8.56
C ARG A 905 30.96 -0.88 -7.64
#